data_AF-E6QNW3-F1
#
_entry.id   AF-E6QNW3-F1
#
_cell.length_a   1.000
_cell.length_b   1.000
_cell.length_c   1.000
_cell.angle_alpha   90.00
_cell.angle_beta   90.00
_cell.angle_gamma   90.00
#
_symmetry.space_group_name_H-M   'P 1'
#
loop_
_entity.id
_entity.type
_entity.pdbx_description
1 polymer ?
#
loop_
_entity_poly.entity_id
_entity_poly.type
_entity_poly.pdbx_seq_one_letter_code
_entity_poly.pdbx_strand_id
1 'polypeptide(L)'
;MQDSSLTEKFMNNAISTFTVEKWVQAVICGQVVLPMIQRGSVWRPHQILDLWDTLLQGMPLGAMMMMPIEAGTPVFKVITRNVEPADAGAIALLDGQQRTLAMLSVWPDIENQLQRRVAIWVDLADDAPGEYLFRLWAATRAQPFGYERIGVGGQALSKLSAADRRAANAVYNPDGQGSDDMVQLWDTDAFMPWRATFPIRLPRLIQDPHYLDDIDTRLREKEQALERLLEARQDQECAPEIVKRLAKLKQLSTNRMEKLKSRAQQMQDALARMRSLNFPLIPVGGYLDAAANGDYDPPIAVLFKRVAVGGQSLSNEDYIFSVLKYYEPEVHTLVEGLLDQKSIAATYTANNLVMTAVRVHLQQLQATAQDGKTQQNFRDEARIQKARFSRLAQDKDFSRAFKSLIGSGGRFQETLERLLSVIAYAPDFTQGLPQHALPWLVDRFLFDVLIAWFINSENDLASSKMSLVRFLLWGFLSIPDKAKASELCISELERLRQVQTSFPERQLMSALIDKRLAFSLPAPESIREIAFTQPSAEDPVLRGQSRFYQNGEPISDGAEVYRRWWNIRGNRHEHPFLLWLQRDFIYQEFESQPALAGTEEETPYDFDHILPQSHWAWWTGCRCTSNRLIDFAKQSSSDHGFLGNAIGNLRVWPARLNREDGNASPVAKLGLGGTQGRGQDAFGMLQSRIEGDAQIMAWIKASGEGQFVDRAWDRERAIAFQEAIELRTFALYDSFYSDLQFADLQAELNTEMKQV
;
A
#
# COMPACT_ATOMS: atom_id res chain seq x y z
N MET A 1 9.95 20.68 44.50
CA MET A 1 9.74 19.45 45.31
C MET A 1 9.81 18.30 44.33
N GLN A 2 10.80 17.40 44.50
CA GLN A 2 10.97 16.23 43.64
C GLN A 2 9.77 15.32 43.81
N ASP A 3 9.03 15.11 42.72
CA ASP A 3 7.93 14.14 42.70
C ASP A 3 8.54 12.75 42.86
N SER A 4 8.06 11.97 43.83
CA SER A 4 8.52 10.59 44.07
C SER A 4 8.45 9.78 42.78
N SER A 5 9.40 8.86 42.55
CA SER A 5 9.53 8.16 41.26
C SER A 5 8.20 7.54 40.82
N LEU A 6 7.87 7.64 39.52
CA LEU A 6 6.63 7.10 38.94
C LEU A 6 6.46 5.61 39.27
N THR A 7 7.58 4.89 39.37
CA THR A 7 7.71 3.50 39.79
C THR A 7 7.25 3.26 41.23
N GLU A 8 7.65 4.10 42.21
CA GLU A 8 7.22 3.95 43.61
C GLU A 8 5.72 4.16 43.77
N LYS A 9 5.13 5.15 43.07
CA LYS A 9 3.68 5.37 43.07
C LYS A 9 2.92 4.19 42.44
N PHE A 10 3.50 3.60 41.40
CA PHE A 10 2.94 2.47 40.68
C PHE A 10 3.01 1.16 41.48
N MET A 11 4.13 0.86 42.12
CA MET A 11 4.33 -0.39 42.88
C MET A 11 3.56 -0.43 44.19
N ASN A 12 3.24 0.72 44.79
CA ASN A 12 2.51 0.81 46.06
C ASN A 12 0.98 0.68 45.91
N ASN A 13 0.43 0.74 44.69
CA ASN A 13 -1.02 0.68 44.44
C ASN A 13 -1.39 -0.51 43.55
N ALA A 14 -2.38 -1.33 43.95
CA ALA A 14 -2.87 -2.45 43.14
C ALA A 14 -3.46 -2.01 41.79
N ILE A 15 -3.97 -0.78 41.70
CA ILE A 15 -4.40 -0.09 40.48
C ILE A 15 -4.05 1.39 40.64
N SER A 16 -3.22 1.94 39.76
CA SER A 16 -2.96 3.39 39.69
C SER A 16 -3.82 4.01 38.59
N THR A 17 -4.33 5.22 38.76
CA THR A 17 -5.07 5.93 37.68
C THR A 17 -4.22 7.04 37.09
N PHE A 18 -4.26 7.17 35.76
CA PHE A 18 -3.58 8.23 35.03
C PHE A 18 -4.58 9.05 34.22
N THR A 19 -4.34 10.34 34.14
CA THR A 19 -5.01 11.19 33.16
C THR A 19 -4.32 11.07 31.81
N VAL A 20 -5.05 11.34 30.72
CA VAL A 20 -4.52 11.31 29.35
C VAL A 20 -3.27 12.19 29.21
N GLU A 21 -3.31 13.40 29.76
CA GLU A 21 -2.20 14.35 29.70
C GLU A 21 -0.96 13.85 30.45
N LYS A 22 -1.13 13.38 31.69
CA LYS A 22 -0.02 12.81 32.47
C LYS A 22 0.60 11.61 31.77
N TRP A 23 -0.23 10.77 31.16
CA TRP A 23 0.22 9.61 30.41
C TRP A 23 1.05 10.00 29.19
N VAL A 24 0.54 10.91 28.35
CA VAL A 24 1.27 11.38 27.18
C VAL A 24 2.60 11.98 27.61
N GLN A 25 2.61 12.88 28.60
CA GLN A 25 3.84 13.48 29.13
C GLN A 25 4.85 12.44 29.65
N ALA A 26 4.38 11.38 30.31
CA ALA A 26 5.26 10.29 30.75
C ALA A 26 5.90 9.56 29.55
N VAL A 27 5.21 9.42 28.42
CA VAL A 27 5.79 8.87 27.18
C VAL A 27 6.77 9.87 26.55
N ILE A 28 6.44 11.17 26.50
CA ILE A 28 7.33 12.21 25.95
C ILE A 28 8.67 12.23 26.68
N CYS A 29 8.61 12.21 28.02
CA CYS A 29 9.77 12.26 28.89
C CYS A 29 10.54 10.92 28.99
N GLY A 30 10.14 9.89 28.24
CA GLY A 30 10.81 8.58 28.25
C GLY A 30 10.55 7.74 29.51
N GLN A 31 9.64 8.15 30.38
CA GLN A 31 9.26 7.38 31.58
C GLN A 31 8.41 6.15 31.23
N VAL A 32 7.63 6.23 30.15
CA VAL A 32 6.92 5.11 29.54
C VAL A 32 7.61 4.71 28.24
N VAL A 33 8.02 3.45 28.15
CA VAL A 33 8.80 2.91 27.04
C VAL A 33 8.13 1.68 26.44
N LEU A 34 8.44 1.39 25.17
CA LEU A 34 7.96 0.17 24.53
C LEU A 34 9.01 -0.94 24.68
N PRO A 35 8.67 -2.08 25.30
CA PRO A 35 9.55 -3.23 25.29
C PRO A 35 9.74 -3.75 23.86
N MET A 36 10.92 -4.27 23.57
CA MET A 36 11.34 -4.61 22.20
C MET A 36 10.45 -5.66 21.50
N ILE A 37 9.71 -6.45 22.29
CA ILE A 37 8.75 -7.44 21.79
C ILE A 37 7.50 -6.81 21.14
N GLN A 38 7.25 -5.51 21.30
CA GLN A 38 6.08 -4.86 20.70
C GLN A 38 6.18 -4.82 19.18
N ARG A 39 5.05 -5.02 18.48
CA ARG A 39 4.99 -4.89 17.01
C ARG A 39 4.94 -3.43 16.57
N GLY A 40 5.07 -3.18 15.27
CA GLY A 40 4.87 -1.84 14.69
C GLY A 40 3.44 -1.31 14.85
N SER A 41 3.23 -0.02 14.57
CA SER A 41 1.88 0.58 14.55
C SER A 41 1.06 0.02 13.38
N VAL A 42 -0.14 -0.49 13.67
CA VAL A 42 -1.01 -1.18 12.70
C VAL A 42 -2.37 -0.52 12.56
N TRP A 43 -2.71 0.44 13.43
CA TRP A 43 -3.98 1.14 13.36
C TRP A 43 -4.12 1.98 12.08
N ARG A 44 -5.33 1.92 11.52
CA ARG A 44 -5.76 2.73 10.37
C ARG A 44 -6.40 4.03 10.87
N PRO A 45 -6.49 5.09 10.03
CA PRO A 45 -6.99 6.39 10.48
C PRO A 45 -8.37 6.37 11.13
N HIS A 46 -9.31 5.52 10.67
CA HIS A 46 -10.63 5.40 11.32
C HIS A 46 -10.54 4.97 12.79
N GLN A 47 -9.65 4.04 13.13
CA GLN A 47 -9.47 3.56 14.52
C GLN A 47 -8.89 4.66 15.41
N ILE A 48 -8.07 5.55 14.83
CA ILE A 48 -7.56 6.74 15.51
C ILE A 48 -8.71 7.72 15.77
N LEU A 49 -9.58 7.95 14.78
CA LEU A 49 -10.78 8.79 14.95
C LEU A 49 -11.72 8.24 16.04
N ASP A 50 -12.00 6.92 16.02
CA ASP A 50 -12.85 6.26 17.01
C ASP A 50 -12.30 6.44 18.44
N LEU A 51 -10.98 6.34 18.61
CA LEU A 51 -10.33 6.58 19.91
C LEU A 51 -10.51 8.04 20.37
N TRP A 52 -10.26 9.00 19.47
CA TRP A 52 -10.38 10.41 19.81
C TRP A 52 -11.82 10.83 20.10
N ASP A 53 -12.80 10.27 19.39
CA ASP A 53 -14.21 10.47 19.72
C ASP A 53 -14.54 9.89 21.12
N THR A 54 -14.10 8.66 21.41
CA THR A 54 -14.23 8.04 22.75
C THR A 54 -13.68 8.94 23.86
N LEU A 55 -12.49 9.51 23.63
CA LEU A 55 -11.83 10.43 24.56
C LEU A 55 -12.63 11.73 24.77
N LEU A 56 -13.14 12.33 23.70
CA LEU A 56 -13.96 13.55 23.76
C LEU A 56 -15.33 13.32 24.40
N GLN A 57 -15.90 12.12 24.24
CA GLN A 57 -17.10 11.71 24.96
C GLN A 57 -16.84 11.57 26.47
N GLY A 58 -15.58 11.40 26.90
CA GLY A 58 -15.23 11.10 28.28
C GLY A 58 -15.50 9.63 28.63
N MET A 59 -15.55 8.75 27.63
CA MET A 59 -15.70 7.32 27.83
C MET A 59 -14.38 6.69 28.25
N PRO A 60 -14.41 5.61 29.06
CA PRO A 60 -13.19 4.97 29.54
C PRO A 60 -12.39 4.36 28.36
N LEU A 61 -11.09 4.69 28.30
CA LEU A 61 -10.15 4.22 27.28
C LEU A 61 -9.81 2.73 27.42
N GLY A 62 -10.27 2.07 28.48
CA GLY A 62 -9.84 0.74 28.92
C GLY A 62 -8.54 0.80 29.74
N ALA A 63 -8.14 -0.34 30.30
CA ALA A 63 -6.91 -0.42 31.09
C ALA A 63 -5.65 -0.43 30.22
N MET A 64 -4.52 0.05 30.76
CA MET A 64 -3.19 -0.19 30.21
C MET A 64 -2.46 -1.19 31.10
N MET A 65 -1.71 -2.12 30.51
CA MET A 65 -0.90 -3.08 31.28
C MET A 65 0.56 -2.66 31.24
N MET A 66 1.18 -2.64 32.42
CA MET A 66 2.51 -2.05 32.63
C MET A 66 3.36 -2.94 33.52
N MET A 67 4.68 -2.88 33.37
CA MET A 67 5.61 -3.40 34.36
C MET A 67 6.81 -2.48 34.56
N PRO A 68 7.39 -2.44 35.77
CA PRO A 68 8.69 -1.81 35.96
C PRO A 68 9.71 -2.46 35.03
N ILE A 69 10.65 -1.66 34.53
CA ILE A 69 11.78 -2.19 33.76
C ILE A 69 13.09 -1.76 34.40
N GLU A 70 14.06 -2.68 34.43
CA GLU A 70 15.37 -2.40 34.98
C GLU A 70 16.08 -1.34 34.14
N ALA A 71 16.74 -0.40 34.81
CA ALA A 71 17.56 0.61 34.16
C ALA A 71 18.65 -0.05 33.29
N GLY A 72 18.90 0.49 32.10
CA GLY A 72 19.84 -0.09 31.14
C GLY A 72 19.25 -1.17 30.22
N THR A 73 18.04 -1.67 30.50
CA THR A 73 17.36 -2.62 29.60
C THR A 73 17.09 -1.95 28.25
N PRO A 74 17.45 -2.56 27.10
CA PRO A 74 17.15 -1.99 25.80
C PRO A 74 15.65 -1.90 25.54
N VAL A 75 15.19 -0.72 25.16
CA VAL A 75 13.78 -0.43 24.87
C VAL A 75 13.66 0.48 23.66
N PHE A 76 12.49 0.44 23.03
CA PHE A 76 12.18 1.40 21.98
C PHE A 76 11.56 2.65 22.60
N LYS A 77 12.27 3.78 22.51
CA LYS A 77 11.76 5.08 22.92
C LYS A 77 10.98 5.69 21.75
N VAL A 78 9.69 5.93 21.96
CA VAL A 78 8.75 6.32 20.90
C VAL A 78 9.14 7.65 20.24
N ILE A 79 9.68 8.59 21.03
CA ILE A 79 9.99 9.96 20.57
C ILE A 79 11.27 10.01 19.75
N THR A 80 12.36 9.44 20.28
CA THR A 80 13.65 9.40 19.57
C THR A 80 13.66 8.38 18.45
N ARG A 81 12.70 7.44 18.46
CA ARG A 81 12.54 6.36 17.49
C ARG A 81 13.75 5.44 17.41
N ASN A 82 14.47 5.32 18.50
CA ASN A 82 15.68 4.52 18.61
C ASN A 82 15.55 3.47 19.71
N VAL A 83 16.37 2.44 19.58
CA VAL A 83 16.65 1.51 20.67
C VAL A 83 17.62 2.19 21.61
N GLU A 84 17.18 2.44 22.83
CA GLU A 84 17.95 3.10 23.86
C GLU A 84 17.84 2.34 25.19
N PRO A 85 18.83 2.45 26.08
CA PRO A 85 18.70 1.92 27.43
C PRO A 85 17.55 2.62 28.18
N ALA A 86 16.78 1.84 28.93
CA ALA A 86 15.72 2.35 29.80
C ALA A 86 16.32 3.22 30.92
N ASP A 87 15.69 4.37 31.15
CA ASP A 87 16.08 5.27 32.22
C ASP A 87 15.71 4.68 33.60
N ALA A 88 16.38 5.11 34.66
CA ALA A 88 16.06 4.67 36.01
C ALA A 88 14.60 5.03 36.38
N GLY A 89 13.82 4.02 36.74
CA GLY A 89 12.40 4.17 37.07
C GLY A 89 11.46 4.19 35.86
N ALA A 90 11.94 3.85 34.66
CA ALA A 90 11.08 3.67 33.50
C ALA A 90 10.09 2.50 33.69
N ILE A 91 8.99 2.54 32.94
CA ILE A 91 7.92 1.53 32.96
C ILE A 91 7.64 1.08 31.53
N ALA A 92 7.63 -0.24 31.31
CA ALA A 92 7.37 -0.86 30.02
C ALA A 92 5.86 -1.03 29.76
N LEU A 93 5.40 -0.58 28.59
CA LEU A 93 4.02 -0.73 28.12
C LEU A 93 3.80 -2.10 27.47
N LEU A 94 2.98 -2.94 28.11
CA LEU A 94 2.69 -4.32 27.67
C LEU A 94 1.42 -4.42 26.83
N ASP A 95 0.38 -3.68 27.21
CA ASP A 95 -0.85 -3.55 26.44
C ASP A 95 -1.31 -2.09 26.40
N GLY A 96 -1.88 -1.68 25.26
CA GLY A 96 -2.29 -0.30 25.01
C GLY A 96 -1.34 0.50 24.13
N GLN A 97 -0.38 -0.15 23.48
CA GLN A 97 0.56 0.48 22.54
C GLN A 97 -0.18 1.26 21.45
N GLN A 98 -1.14 0.64 20.75
CA GLN A 98 -1.82 1.29 19.62
C GLN A 98 -2.66 2.49 20.09
N ARG A 99 -3.31 2.40 21.26
CA ARG A 99 -4.01 3.51 21.91
C ARG A 99 -3.05 4.65 22.25
N THR A 100 -1.89 4.32 22.81
CA THR A 100 -0.84 5.29 23.14
C THR A 100 -0.31 6.01 21.90
N LEU A 101 0.05 5.26 20.85
CA LEU A 101 0.52 5.84 19.60
C LEU A 101 -0.55 6.73 18.95
N ALA A 102 -1.82 6.33 18.97
CA ALA A 102 -2.92 7.13 18.44
C ALA A 102 -3.17 8.43 19.22
N MET A 103 -2.95 8.45 20.55
CA MET A 103 -2.96 9.67 21.35
C MET A 103 -1.78 10.59 21.01
N LEU A 104 -0.58 10.02 20.84
CA LEU A 104 0.60 10.80 20.45
C LEU A 104 0.46 11.41 19.05
N SER A 105 -0.25 10.74 18.13
CA SER A 105 -0.49 11.20 16.75
C SER A 105 -1.18 12.55 16.62
N VAL A 106 -1.79 13.07 17.69
CA VAL A 106 -2.53 14.35 17.66
C VAL A 106 -2.05 15.27 18.77
N TRP A 107 -1.12 14.83 19.61
CA TRP A 107 -0.65 15.64 20.71
C TRP A 107 0.26 16.77 20.18
N PRO A 108 0.03 18.05 20.56
CA PRO A 108 0.69 19.20 19.93
C PRO A 108 2.21 19.15 19.91
N ASP A 109 2.82 18.66 20.98
CA ASP A 109 4.29 18.64 21.14
C ASP A 109 4.98 17.59 20.26
N ILE A 110 4.22 16.61 19.74
CA ILE A 110 4.77 15.40 19.12
C ILE A 110 4.28 15.16 17.70
N GLU A 111 3.08 15.61 17.33
CA GLU A 111 2.44 15.24 16.05
C GLU A 111 3.38 15.42 14.85
N ASN A 112 4.23 16.45 14.85
CA ASN A 112 5.18 16.75 13.77
C ASN A 112 6.46 15.90 13.76
N GLN A 113 6.73 15.14 14.82
CA GLN A 113 7.90 14.28 14.95
C GLN A 113 7.64 12.83 14.53
N LEU A 114 6.38 12.50 14.22
CA LEU A 114 5.97 11.15 13.87
C LEU A 114 6.10 10.90 12.36
N GLN A 115 6.74 9.79 11.98
CA GLN A 115 6.93 9.38 10.57
C GLN A 115 5.59 9.26 9.82
N ARG A 116 4.56 8.76 10.51
CA ARG A 116 3.22 8.59 9.96
C ARG A 116 2.28 9.58 10.62
N ARG A 117 2.34 10.83 10.18
CA ARG A 117 1.45 11.90 10.65
C ARG A 117 0.01 11.62 10.19
N VAL A 118 -0.92 11.66 11.14
CA VAL A 118 -2.37 11.60 10.91
C VAL A 118 -2.97 12.87 11.48
N ALA A 119 -3.24 13.84 10.63
CA ALA A 119 -3.83 15.10 11.08
C ALA A 119 -5.34 14.92 11.32
N ILE A 120 -5.82 15.41 12.47
CA ILE A 120 -7.24 15.36 12.85
C ILE A 120 -7.81 16.77 13.01
N TRP A 121 -9.05 16.94 12.55
CA TRP A 121 -9.87 18.14 12.77
C TRP A 121 -11.21 17.78 13.40
N VAL A 122 -11.74 18.71 14.20
CA VAL A 122 -13.12 18.72 14.70
C VAL A 122 -13.91 19.74 13.90
N ASP A 123 -14.98 19.30 13.23
CA ASP A 123 -15.88 20.20 12.51
C ASP A 123 -17.02 20.67 13.42
N LEU A 124 -17.06 21.98 13.69
CA LEU A 124 -18.06 22.57 14.57
C LEU A 124 -19.37 22.91 13.84
N ALA A 125 -19.36 22.94 12.51
CA ALA A 125 -20.53 23.28 11.70
C ALA A 125 -21.33 22.05 11.27
N ASP A 126 -20.64 20.97 10.92
CA ASP A 126 -21.28 19.76 10.45
C ASP A 126 -21.87 18.89 11.58
N ASP A 127 -22.96 18.21 11.27
CA ASP A 127 -23.56 17.25 12.19
C ASP A 127 -22.71 15.97 12.28
N ALA A 128 -22.57 15.46 13.51
CA ALA A 128 -21.80 14.26 13.80
C ALA A 128 -22.49 13.02 13.19
N PRO A 129 -21.74 12.07 12.61
CA PRO A 129 -22.31 10.85 12.08
C PRO A 129 -22.61 9.85 13.21
N GLY A 130 -23.86 9.39 13.31
CA GLY A 130 -24.25 8.29 14.21
C GLY A 130 -24.00 8.59 15.68
N GLU A 131 -23.17 7.77 16.34
CA GLU A 131 -22.88 7.85 17.79
C GLU A 131 -21.73 8.80 18.14
N TYR A 132 -21.11 9.44 17.15
CA TYR A 132 -20.02 10.38 17.39
C TYR A 132 -20.53 11.67 18.05
N LEU A 133 -19.70 12.27 18.91
CA LEU A 133 -20.02 13.56 19.53
C LEU A 133 -19.85 14.73 18.57
N PHE A 134 -18.76 14.68 17.80
CA PHE A 134 -18.41 15.65 16.77
C PHE A 134 -18.14 14.96 15.45
N ARG A 135 -18.28 15.71 14.35
CA ARG A 135 -17.73 15.24 13.09
C ARG A 135 -16.21 15.41 13.13
N LEU A 136 -15.50 14.29 13.07
CA LEU A 136 -14.05 14.26 12.98
C LEU A 136 -13.60 14.02 11.54
N TRP A 137 -12.55 14.71 11.13
CA TRP A 137 -11.89 14.52 9.85
C TRP A 137 -10.45 14.10 10.07
N ALA A 138 -9.94 13.19 9.25
CA ALA A 138 -8.54 12.80 9.22
C ALA A 138 -7.92 13.10 7.86
N ALA A 139 -6.62 13.39 7.82
CA ALA A 139 -5.80 13.40 6.62
C ALA A 139 -4.47 12.69 6.88
N THR A 140 -3.91 12.06 5.85
CA THR A 140 -2.61 11.41 5.88
C THR A 140 -1.78 11.88 4.69
N ARG A 141 -0.47 11.60 4.68
CA ARG A 141 0.41 11.95 3.55
C ARG A 141 -0.17 11.50 2.20
N ALA A 142 -0.84 10.35 2.17
CA ALA A 142 -1.45 9.81 0.97
C ALA A 142 -2.87 10.27 0.67
N GLN A 143 -3.59 10.71 1.70
CA GLN A 143 -4.91 11.33 1.57
C GLN A 143 -4.83 12.75 2.16
N PRO A 144 -4.05 13.65 1.52
CA PRO A 144 -3.70 14.94 2.11
C PRO A 144 -4.88 15.88 2.25
N PHE A 145 -5.96 15.66 1.51
CA PHE A 145 -7.20 16.44 1.57
C PHE A 145 -8.29 15.79 2.43
N GLY A 146 -7.94 14.69 3.09
CA GLY A 146 -8.85 13.87 3.87
C GLY A 146 -9.60 12.82 3.05
N TYR A 147 -10.65 12.29 3.66
CA TYR A 147 -11.41 11.12 3.17
C TYR A 147 -12.84 11.50 2.76
N GLU A 148 -13.53 10.59 2.08
CA GLU A 148 -14.95 10.76 1.74
C GLU A 148 -15.85 10.83 2.97
N ARG A 149 -17.06 11.35 2.73
CA ARG A 149 -18.09 11.51 3.76
C ARG A 149 -18.92 10.24 3.96
N ILE A 150 -18.35 9.15 4.49
CA ILE A 150 -19.10 7.92 4.84
C ILE A 150 -18.38 7.25 6.04
N GLY A 151 -18.95 7.14 7.24
CA GLY A 151 -20.01 6.24 7.70
C GLY A 151 -19.70 5.90 9.17
N VAL A 152 -20.71 5.64 10.00
CA VAL A 152 -20.59 5.50 11.46
C VAL A 152 -19.87 4.19 11.85
N GLY A 153 -19.00 4.24 12.86
CA GLY A 153 -18.62 3.08 13.69
C GLY A 153 -17.85 1.96 12.98
N GLY A 154 -16.52 1.97 13.08
CA GLY A 154 -15.67 0.82 12.73
C GLY A 154 -15.54 0.50 11.23
N GLN A 155 -16.04 1.35 10.33
CA GLN A 155 -15.83 1.21 8.89
C GLN A 155 -14.53 1.91 8.44
N ALA A 156 -13.83 1.30 7.49
CA ALA A 156 -12.66 1.91 6.87
C ALA A 156 -13.05 3.21 6.13
N LEU A 157 -12.27 4.28 6.32
CA LEU A 157 -12.45 5.52 5.58
C LEU A 157 -12.24 5.27 4.08
N SER A 158 -13.19 5.71 3.26
CA SER A 158 -13.07 5.66 1.81
C SER A 158 -12.28 6.85 1.28
N LYS A 159 -11.48 6.62 0.22
CA LYS A 159 -10.75 7.69 -0.47
C LYS A 159 -11.74 8.69 -1.06
N LEU A 160 -11.39 9.97 -1.05
CA LEU A 160 -12.12 11.01 -1.77
C LEU A 160 -12.35 10.60 -3.24
N SER A 161 -13.52 10.94 -3.78
CA SER A 161 -13.79 10.73 -5.19
C SER A 161 -12.70 11.37 -6.04
N ALA A 162 -12.43 10.81 -7.22
CA ALA A 162 -11.44 11.41 -8.13
C ALA A 162 -11.77 12.90 -8.37
N ALA A 163 -13.05 13.23 -8.60
CA ALA A 163 -13.51 14.60 -8.80
C ALA A 163 -13.23 15.53 -7.62
N ASP A 164 -13.41 15.07 -6.40
CA ASP A 164 -13.15 15.85 -5.19
C ASP A 164 -11.67 16.03 -4.93
N ARG A 165 -10.85 14.99 -5.16
CA ARG A 165 -9.39 15.10 -5.10
C ARG A 165 -8.86 16.13 -6.11
N ARG A 166 -9.49 16.27 -7.29
CA ARG A 166 -9.13 17.31 -8.28
C ARG A 166 -9.29 18.70 -7.74
N ALA A 167 -10.52 19.00 -7.34
CA ALA A 167 -10.87 20.31 -6.88
C ALA A 167 -10.04 20.67 -5.63
N ALA A 168 -9.72 19.70 -4.77
CA ALA A 168 -8.81 19.90 -3.65
C ALA A 168 -7.39 20.26 -4.05
N ASN A 169 -6.81 19.55 -5.03
CA ASN A 169 -5.48 19.89 -5.53
C ASN A 169 -5.46 21.26 -6.21
N ALA A 170 -6.42 21.57 -7.06
CA ALA A 170 -6.46 22.86 -7.75
C ALA A 170 -6.56 24.05 -6.78
N VAL A 171 -7.22 23.85 -5.63
CA VAL A 171 -7.33 24.88 -4.59
C VAL A 171 -6.05 25.00 -3.76
N TYR A 172 -5.53 23.87 -3.25
CA TYR A 172 -4.48 23.89 -2.21
C TYR A 172 -3.07 23.60 -2.72
N ASN A 173 -2.91 23.02 -3.91
CA ASN A 173 -1.63 22.66 -4.52
C ASN A 173 -1.65 22.88 -6.05
N PRO A 174 -1.82 24.13 -6.51
CA PRO A 174 -1.89 24.43 -7.94
C PRO A 174 -0.57 24.17 -8.67
N ASP A 175 0.56 24.27 -7.96
CA ASP A 175 1.90 24.13 -8.55
C ASP A 175 2.38 22.67 -8.62
N GLY A 176 1.56 21.72 -8.14
CA GLY A 176 1.86 20.29 -8.23
C GLY A 176 3.02 19.82 -7.34
N GLN A 177 3.20 20.42 -6.16
CA GLN A 177 4.25 20.06 -5.20
C GLN A 177 4.04 18.66 -4.60
N GLY A 178 5.11 18.07 -4.07
CA GLY A 178 5.16 16.68 -3.59
C GLY A 178 4.36 16.45 -2.29
N SER A 179 4.14 15.19 -1.94
CA SER A 179 3.32 14.81 -0.77
C SER A 179 3.88 15.29 0.58
N ASP A 180 5.19 15.52 0.70
CA ASP A 180 5.80 16.08 1.93
C ASP A 180 5.47 17.56 2.11
N ASP A 181 5.38 18.32 1.03
CA ASP A 181 4.98 19.74 1.06
C ASP A 181 3.49 19.87 1.43
N MET A 182 2.68 18.88 1.03
CA MET A 182 1.25 18.83 1.35
C MET A 182 0.95 18.67 2.84
N VAL A 183 1.86 18.03 3.60
CA VAL A 183 1.70 17.87 5.05
C VAL A 183 1.78 19.22 5.75
N GLN A 184 2.56 20.18 5.22
CA GLN A 184 2.70 21.51 5.79
C GLN A 184 1.40 22.34 5.65
N LEU A 185 0.59 22.04 4.64
CA LEU A 185 -0.68 22.74 4.42
C LEU A 185 -1.67 22.56 5.57
N TRP A 186 -1.60 21.43 6.29
CA TRP A 186 -2.54 21.11 7.37
C TRP A 186 -2.50 22.09 8.54
N ASP A 187 -1.40 22.83 8.66
CA ASP A 187 -1.18 23.81 9.73
C ASP A 187 -1.47 25.24 9.27
N THR A 188 -1.88 25.44 8.01
CA THR A 188 -2.30 26.74 7.48
C THR A 188 -3.75 27.06 7.83
N ASP A 189 -4.05 28.33 8.08
CA ASP A 189 -5.40 28.77 8.43
C ASP A 189 -6.41 28.58 7.28
N ALA A 190 -5.97 28.64 6.03
CA ALA A 190 -6.85 28.46 4.88
C ALA A 190 -7.23 26.98 4.64
N PHE A 191 -6.40 26.03 5.10
CA PHE A 191 -6.61 24.62 4.79
C PHE A 191 -7.81 24.04 5.55
N MET A 192 -8.57 23.21 4.85
CA MET A 192 -9.69 22.45 5.39
C MET A 192 -9.77 21.10 4.67
N PRO A 193 -10.00 19.98 5.39
CA PRO A 193 -10.37 18.72 4.75
C PRO A 193 -11.50 18.95 3.75
N TRP A 194 -11.42 18.28 2.60
CA TRP A 194 -12.20 18.68 1.42
C TRP A 194 -13.71 18.70 1.68
N ARG A 195 -14.23 17.75 2.46
CA ARG A 195 -15.66 17.68 2.77
C ARG A 195 -16.10 18.49 3.99
N ALA A 196 -15.17 19.12 4.71
CA ALA A 196 -15.44 19.88 5.93
C ALA A 196 -16.06 21.25 5.65
N THR A 197 -16.79 21.78 6.64
CA THR A 197 -17.43 23.09 6.59
C THR A 197 -16.75 24.10 7.52
N PHE A 198 -16.51 23.77 8.79
CA PHE A 198 -15.73 24.63 9.69
C PHE A 198 -14.86 23.78 10.64
N PRO A 199 -13.78 23.18 10.10
CA PRO A 199 -12.89 22.30 10.82
C PRO A 199 -11.81 23.10 11.58
N ILE A 200 -11.58 22.70 12.83
CA ILE A 200 -10.48 23.21 13.65
C ILE A 200 -9.55 22.04 13.99
N ARG A 201 -8.24 22.26 13.86
CA ARG A 201 -7.23 21.25 14.19
C ARG A 201 -7.37 20.83 15.65
N LEU A 202 -7.55 19.54 15.90
CA LEU A 202 -7.67 19.01 17.25
C LEU A 202 -6.42 19.31 18.13
N PRO A 203 -5.17 19.24 17.62
CA PRO A 203 -4.00 19.65 18.39
C PRO A 203 -4.10 21.09 18.90
N ARG A 204 -4.62 22.03 18.09
CA ARG A 204 -4.79 23.43 18.48
C ARG A 204 -5.72 23.58 19.69
N LEU A 205 -6.80 22.81 19.72
CA LEU A 205 -7.79 22.79 20.81
C LEU A 205 -7.23 22.13 22.09
N ILE A 206 -6.36 21.14 21.94
CA ILE A 206 -5.66 20.51 23.08
C ILE A 206 -4.64 21.48 23.67
N GLN A 207 -3.92 22.21 22.83
CA GLN A 207 -2.92 23.20 23.24
C GLN A 207 -3.55 24.39 23.97
N ASP A 208 -4.68 24.90 23.45
CA ASP A 208 -5.37 26.06 24.00
C ASP A 208 -6.86 25.74 24.28
N PRO A 209 -7.24 25.44 25.54
CA PRO A 209 -8.63 25.20 25.94
C PRO A 209 -9.57 26.38 25.66
N HIS A 210 -9.04 27.61 25.64
CA HIS A 210 -9.79 28.85 25.53
C HIS A 210 -9.89 29.34 24.07
N TYR A 211 -9.32 28.59 23.12
CA TYR A 211 -9.30 28.93 21.70
C TYR A 211 -10.70 29.22 21.12
N LEU A 212 -11.73 28.59 21.69
CA LEU A 212 -13.12 28.69 21.25
C LEU A 212 -13.97 29.73 22.01
N ASP A 213 -13.41 30.44 23.00
CA ASP A 213 -14.14 31.46 23.77
C ASP A 213 -14.69 32.58 22.87
N ASP A 214 -13.93 32.95 21.83
CA ASP A 214 -14.34 33.91 20.80
C ASP A 214 -14.48 33.23 19.42
N ILE A 215 -15.49 32.38 19.32
CA ILE A 215 -15.80 31.62 18.10
C ILE A 215 -16.13 32.53 16.91
N ASP A 216 -16.71 33.71 17.16
CA ASP A 216 -17.01 34.72 16.15
C ASP A 216 -15.71 35.21 15.47
N THR A 217 -14.66 35.48 16.25
CA THR A 217 -13.35 35.85 15.70
C THR A 217 -12.71 34.69 14.95
N ARG A 218 -12.75 33.46 15.48
CA ARG A 218 -12.19 32.29 14.78
C ARG A 218 -12.86 32.03 13.43
N LEU A 219 -14.17 32.24 13.35
CA LEU A 219 -14.90 32.14 12.08
C LEU A 219 -14.45 33.22 11.09
N ARG A 220 -14.34 34.49 11.54
CA ARG A 220 -13.86 35.60 10.70
C ARG A 220 -12.43 35.39 10.19
N GLU A 221 -11.53 34.89 11.03
CA GLU A 221 -10.15 34.57 10.62
C GLU A 221 -10.13 33.52 9.51
N LYS A 222 -10.98 32.49 9.62
CA LYS A 222 -11.13 31.45 8.60
C LYS A 222 -11.70 32.01 7.30
N GLU A 223 -12.71 32.88 7.38
CA GLU A 223 -13.27 33.59 6.24
C GLU A 223 -12.20 34.43 5.53
N GLN A 224 -11.43 35.23 6.27
CA GLN A 224 -10.33 36.05 5.74
C GLN A 224 -9.20 35.21 5.11
N ALA A 225 -8.90 34.04 5.68
CA ALA A 225 -7.92 33.13 5.10
C ALA A 225 -8.39 32.57 3.74
N LEU A 226 -9.68 32.23 3.61
CA LEU A 226 -10.24 31.81 2.32
C LEU A 226 -10.40 32.95 1.33
N GLU A 227 -10.67 34.18 1.78
CA GLU A 227 -10.70 35.37 0.92
C GLU A 227 -9.33 35.65 0.31
N ARG A 228 -8.26 35.62 1.14
CA ARG A 228 -6.87 35.72 0.63
C ARG A 228 -6.52 34.60 -0.35
N LEU A 229 -6.98 33.37 -0.08
CA LEU A 229 -6.78 32.26 -1.00
C LEU A 229 -7.54 32.47 -2.32
N LEU A 230 -8.76 33.00 -2.26
CA LEU A 230 -9.55 33.34 -3.45
C LEU A 230 -8.87 34.43 -4.28
N GLU A 231 -8.37 35.50 -3.65
CA GLU A 231 -7.62 36.57 -4.31
C GLU A 231 -6.38 36.02 -5.03
N ALA A 232 -5.63 35.13 -4.36
CA ALA A 232 -4.46 34.47 -4.94
C ALA A 232 -4.80 33.47 -6.08
N ARG A 233 -6.07 33.17 -6.31
CA ARG A 233 -6.57 32.15 -7.25
C ARG A 233 -7.68 32.68 -8.16
N GLN A 234 -7.91 33.99 -8.19
CA GLN A 234 -9.10 34.59 -8.79
C GLN A 234 -9.23 34.28 -10.30
N ASP A 235 -8.10 34.15 -10.99
CA ASP A 235 -8.02 33.84 -12.42
C ASP A 235 -7.88 32.34 -12.72
N GLN A 236 -8.03 31.47 -11.71
CA GLN A 236 -7.91 30.02 -11.86
C GLN A 236 -9.29 29.34 -11.87
N GLU A 237 -9.40 28.20 -12.56
CA GLU A 237 -10.64 27.42 -12.65
C GLU A 237 -11.16 26.93 -11.27
N CYS A 238 -10.31 26.92 -10.24
CA CYS A 238 -10.67 26.50 -8.89
C CYS A 238 -11.43 27.56 -8.09
N ALA A 239 -11.44 28.83 -8.53
CA ALA A 239 -12.07 29.95 -7.82
C ALA A 239 -13.55 29.68 -7.43
N PRO A 240 -14.42 29.09 -8.29
CA PRO A 240 -15.81 28.79 -7.92
C PRO A 240 -15.95 27.85 -6.71
N GLU A 241 -15.03 26.89 -6.55
CA GLU A 241 -15.07 25.98 -5.38
C GLU A 241 -14.65 26.70 -4.09
N ILE A 242 -13.72 27.66 -4.17
CA ILE A 242 -13.36 28.52 -3.03
C ILE A 242 -14.55 29.41 -2.66
N VAL A 243 -15.21 30.04 -3.64
CA VAL A 243 -16.42 30.86 -3.44
C VAL A 243 -17.51 30.05 -2.76
N LYS A 244 -17.74 28.80 -3.18
CA LYS A 244 -18.72 27.90 -2.57
C LYS A 244 -18.39 27.57 -1.11
N ARG A 245 -17.11 27.37 -0.76
CA ARG A 245 -16.66 27.19 0.64
C ARG A 245 -16.88 28.44 1.47
N LEU A 246 -16.48 29.60 0.95
CA LEU A 246 -16.66 30.89 1.60
C LEU A 246 -18.15 31.18 1.85
N ALA A 247 -19.02 30.87 0.88
CA ALA A 247 -20.46 31.01 1.02
C ALA A 247 -21.02 30.13 2.15
N LYS A 248 -20.53 28.90 2.30
CA LYS A 248 -20.92 28.02 3.42
C LYS A 248 -20.49 28.59 4.78
N LEU A 249 -19.28 29.15 4.89
CA LEU A 249 -18.83 29.80 6.13
C LEU A 249 -19.67 31.03 6.46
N LYS A 250 -19.93 31.91 5.48
CA LYS A 250 -20.76 33.12 5.66
C LYS A 250 -22.21 32.80 6.07
N GLN A 251 -22.73 31.63 5.68
CA GLN A 251 -24.04 31.17 6.16
C GLN A 251 -24.04 30.85 7.67
N LEU A 252 -22.89 30.48 8.25
CA LEU A 252 -22.76 30.21 9.68
C LEU A 252 -22.90 31.49 10.51
N SER A 253 -22.22 32.56 10.10
CA SER A 253 -22.29 33.86 10.75
C SER A 253 -23.68 34.49 10.66
N THR A 254 -24.39 34.28 9.55
CA THR A 254 -25.71 34.89 9.33
C THR A 254 -26.84 34.18 10.09
N ASN A 255 -26.89 32.84 10.04
CA ASN A 255 -28.09 32.09 10.45
C ASN A 255 -27.83 30.94 11.45
N ARG A 256 -26.57 30.64 11.81
CA ARG A 256 -26.24 29.47 12.65
C ARG A 256 -25.29 29.79 13.79
N MET A 257 -25.04 31.06 14.08
CA MET A 257 -24.06 31.46 15.09
C MET A 257 -24.38 30.92 16.48
N GLU A 258 -25.65 30.92 16.91
CA GLU A 258 -26.06 30.35 18.21
C GLU A 258 -25.80 28.84 18.29
N LYS A 259 -26.07 28.09 17.20
CA LYS A 259 -25.73 26.66 17.14
C LYS A 259 -24.22 26.46 17.24
N LEU A 260 -23.44 27.33 16.58
CA LEU A 260 -21.98 27.26 16.59
C LEU A 260 -21.40 27.56 17.98
N LYS A 261 -21.91 28.58 18.68
CA LYS A 261 -21.56 28.88 20.07
C LYS A 261 -21.89 27.72 21.02
N SER A 262 -23.07 27.10 20.86
CA SER A 262 -23.43 25.91 21.62
C SER A 262 -22.48 24.74 21.35
N ARG A 263 -22.10 24.50 20.09
CA ARG A 263 -21.12 23.45 19.72
C ARG A 263 -19.72 23.76 20.24
N ALA A 264 -19.31 25.03 20.26
CA ALA A 264 -18.04 25.47 20.83
C ALA A 264 -17.99 25.17 22.34
N GLN A 265 -19.05 25.50 23.08
CA GLN A 265 -19.16 25.16 24.51
C GLN A 265 -19.12 23.65 24.74
N GLN A 266 -19.88 22.87 23.95
CA GLN A 266 -19.84 21.40 24.04
C GLN A 266 -18.43 20.84 23.83
N MET A 267 -17.63 21.45 22.96
CA MET A 267 -16.26 21.04 22.69
C MET A 267 -15.33 21.38 23.86
N GLN A 268 -15.51 22.55 24.48
CA GLN A 268 -14.76 22.91 25.69
C GLN A 268 -15.07 21.95 26.84
N ASP A 269 -16.35 21.61 27.02
CA ASP A 269 -16.77 20.62 28.02
C ASP A 269 -16.17 19.23 27.71
N ALA A 270 -16.10 18.85 26.43
CA ALA A 270 -15.48 17.60 25.99
C ALA A 270 -13.97 17.56 26.30
N LEU A 271 -13.24 18.65 26.04
CA LEU A 271 -11.82 18.76 26.38
C LEU A 271 -11.60 18.71 27.89
N ALA A 272 -12.46 19.36 28.67
CA ALA A 272 -12.40 19.31 30.13
C ALA A 272 -12.63 17.87 30.64
N ARG A 273 -13.65 17.18 30.12
CA ARG A 273 -13.90 15.76 30.42
C ARG A 273 -12.69 14.90 30.08
N MET A 274 -12.15 15.03 28.87
CA MET A 274 -10.98 14.28 28.42
C MET A 274 -9.76 14.50 29.34
N ARG A 275 -9.45 15.74 29.74
CA ARG A 275 -8.33 16.04 30.65
C ARG A 275 -8.54 15.43 32.04
N SER A 276 -9.80 15.37 32.50
CA SER A 276 -10.17 14.75 33.76
C SER A 276 -10.31 13.22 33.70
N LEU A 277 -10.31 12.64 32.49
CA LEU A 277 -10.54 11.21 32.27
C LEU A 277 -9.38 10.42 32.88
N ASN A 278 -9.73 9.56 33.84
CA ASN A 278 -8.80 8.65 34.47
C ASN A 278 -8.98 7.26 33.89
N PHE A 279 -7.89 6.61 33.51
CA PHE A 279 -7.90 5.20 33.13
C PHE A 279 -6.98 4.38 34.04
N PRO A 280 -7.31 3.10 34.28
CA PRO A 280 -6.55 2.25 35.18
C PRO A 280 -5.27 1.76 34.51
N LEU A 281 -4.16 1.87 35.24
CA LEU A 281 -2.93 1.14 34.98
C LEU A 281 -2.92 -0.14 35.81
N ILE A 282 -2.83 -1.26 35.12
CA ILE A 282 -2.74 -2.59 35.73
C ILE A 282 -1.27 -2.98 35.82
N PRO A 283 -0.70 -3.08 37.04
CA PRO A 283 0.62 -3.65 37.22
C PRO A 283 0.62 -5.13 36.92
N VAL A 284 1.55 -5.53 36.06
CA VAL A 284 1.87 -6.93 35.78
C VAL A 284 3.15 -7.25 36.56
N GLY A 285 3.02 -7.98 37.67
CA GLY A 285 4.14 -8.33 38.55
C GLY A 285 4.51 -9.82 38.52
N GLY A 286 5.76 -10.13 38.89
CA GLY A 286 6.26 -11.40 39.48
C GLY A 286 6.23 -12.69 38.65
N TYR A 287 5.34 -12.84 37.67
CA TYR A 287 5.23 -14.05 36.85
C TYR A 287 6.11 -13.98 35.58
N LEU A 288 6.56 -12.79 35.20
CA LEU A 288 7.37 -12.56 34.00
C LEU A 288 8.87 -12.79 34.23
N ASP A 289 9.33 -12.73 35.49
CA ASP A 289 10.74 -12.99 35.88
C ASP A 289 11.09 -14.48 35.92
N ALA A 290 10.09 -15.36 35.81
CA ALA A 290 10.35 -16.78 35.64
C ALA A 290 11.04 -16.98 34.29
N ALA A 291 12.32 -17.35 34.33
CA ALA A 291 13.05 -17.78 33.15
C ALA A 291 12.18 -18.75 32.34
N ALA A 292 12.17 -18.61 31.01
CA ALA A 292 11.50 -19.55 30.13
C ALA A 292 12.06 -20.96 30.41
N ASN A 293 11.35 -21.75 31.20
CA ASN A 293 11.74 -23.12 31.50
C ASN A 293 11.30 -24.00 30.32
N GLY A 294 12.23 -24.29 29.41
CA GLY A 294 12.04 -25.25 28.32
C GLY A 294 11.58 -24.66 26.98
N ASP A 295 10.83 -25.46 26.22
CA ASP A 295 10.45 -25.27 24.80
C ASP A 295 9.39 -24.15 24.54
N TYR A 296 9.12 -23.27 25.50
CA TYR A 296 7.99 -22.33 25.46
C TYR A 296 8.41 -20.87 25.20
N ASP A 297 7.51 -20.07 24.62
CA ASP A 297 7.74 -18.63 24.43
C ASP A 297 7.96 -17.94 25.79
N PRO A 298 8.72 -16.82 25.83
CA PRO A 298 8.91 -16.11 27.09
C PRO A 298 7.56 -15.65 27.64
N PRO A 299 7.35 -15.59 28.97
CA PRO A 299 6.07 -15.26 29.58
C PRO A 299 5.43 -13.97 29.03
N ILE A 300 6.25 -12.97 28.68
CA ILE A 300 5.81 -11.71 28.06
C ILE A 300 5.25 -11.93 26.64
N ALA A 301 5.84 -12.83 25.84
CA ALA A 301 5.32 -13.21 24.52
C ALA A 301 4.00 -13.97 24.64
N VAL A 302 3.88 -14.86 25.63
CA VAL A 302 2.63 -15.59 25.90
C VAL A 302 1.52 -14.62 26.31
N LEU A 303 1.83 -13.67 27.19
CA LEU A 303 0.91 -12.61 27.57
C LEU A 303 0.49 -11.80 26.35
N PHE A 304 1.44 -11.37 25.52
CA PHE A 304 1.17 -10.61 24.30
C PHE A 304 0.26 -11.37 23.33
N LYS A 305 0.54 -12.68 23.11
CA LYS A 305 -0.32 -13.54 22.29
C LYS A 305 -1.75 -13.60 22.81
N ARG A 306 -1.93 -13.70 24.15
CA ARG A 306 -3.23 -13.92 24.81
C ARG A 306 -4.06 -12.66 24.97
N VAL A 307 -3.42 -11.54 25.33
CA VAL A 307 -4.10 -10.24 25.47
C VAL A 307 -4.53 -9.72 24.10
N ALA A 308 -3.74 -9.96 23.06
CA ALA A 308 -4.08 -9.55 21.70
C ALA A 308 -5.16 -10.41 21.01
N VAL A 309 -5.62 -11.55 21.58
CA VAL A 309 -6.60 -12.46 20.94
C VAL A 309 -7.95 -11.77 20.70
N GLY A 310 -8.33 -10.82 21.55
CA GLY A 310 -9.56 -10.02 21.38
C GLY A 310 -9.39 -8.78 20.50
N GLY A 311 -8.17 -8.47 20.04
CA GLY A 311 -7.84 -7.30 19.23
C GLY A 311 -7.34 -7.67 17.82
N GLN A 312 -6.50 -6.82 17.22
CA GLN A 312 -5.93 -7.11 15.90
C GLN A 312 -4.90 -8.24 16.01
N SER A 313 -5.21 -9.38 15.37
CA SER A 313 -4.40 -10.60 15.43
C SER A 313 -2.96 -10.38 14.97
N LEU A 314 -2.02 -11.08 15.62
CA LEU A 314 -0.60 -11.03 15.28
C LEU A 314 -0.30 -11.98 14.11
N SER A 315 0.19 -11.43 12.99
CA SER A 315 0.65 -12.24 11.85
C SER A 315 1.84 -13.12 12.24
N ASN A 316 2.23 -14.07 11.38
CA ASN A 316 3.44 -14.86 11.64
C ASN A 316 4.68 -13.97 11.55
N GLU A 317 4.73 -13.11 10.54
CA GLU A 317 5.81 -12.18 10.27
C GLU A 317 6.02 -11.18 11.42
N ASP A 318 4.93 -10.61 11.94
CA ASP A 318 4.97 -9.72 13.12
C ASP A 318 5.54 -10.44 14.33
N TYR A 319 5.15 -11.70 14.54
CA TYR A 319 5.58 -12.50 15.67
C TYR A 319 7.09 -12.78 15.63
N ILE A 320 7.60 -13.19 14.48
CA ILE A 320 9.03 -13.50 14.30
C ILE A 320 9.90 -12.29 14.55
N PHE A 321 9.54 -11.15 13.96
CA PHE A 321 10.31 -9.93 14.19
C PHE A 321 10.24 -9.48 15.66
N SER A 322 9.07 -9.58 16.29
CA SER A 322 8.89 -9.26 17.72
C SER A 322 9.78 -10.13 18.63
N VAL A 323 9.83 -11.44 18.37
CA VAL A 323 10.66 -12.37 19.14
C VAL A 323 12.15 -12.10 18.92
N LEU A 324 12.58 -11.83 17.69
CA LEU A 324 13.97 -11.47 17.41
C LEU A 324 14.38 -10.19 18.14
N LYS A 325 13.57 -9.14 18.08
CA LYS A 325 13.85 -7.89 18.79
C LYS A 325 13.92 -8.07 20.30
N TYR A 326 13.13 -8.99 20.87
CA TYR A 326 13.17 -9.29 22.29
C TYR A 326 14.52 -9.87 22.73
N TYR A 327 15.04 -10.85 21.99
CA TYR A 327 16.32 -11.48 22.32
C TYR A 327 17.53 -10.68 21.83
N GLU A 328 17.39 -9.98 20.70
CA GLU A 328 18.44 -9.20 20.04
C GLU A 328 17.92 -7.82 19.61
N PRO A 329 17.86 -6.84 20.53
CA PRO A 329 17.32 -5.51 20.26
C PRO A 329 17.96 -4.76 19.09
N GLU A 330 19.26 -4.98 18.86
CA GLU A 330 20.02 -4.40 17.75
C GLU A 330 19.43 -4.71 16.38
N VAL A 331 18.73 -5.84 16.23
CA VAL A 331 18.07 -6.24 14.98
C VAL A 331 17.09 -5.17 14.51
N HIS A 332 16.42 -4.45 15.42
CA HIS A 332 15.52 -3.37 15.03
C HIS A 332 16.27 -2.27 14.27
N THR A 333 17.38 -1.77 14.81
CA THR A 333 18.18 -0.70 14.20
C THR A 333 18.78 -1.15 12.87
N LEU A 334 19.25 -2.40 12.77
CA LEU A 334 19.78 -2.94 11.52
C LEU A 334 18.71 -3.00 10.41
N VAL A 335 17.49 -3.42 10.76
CA VAL A 335 16.37 -3.51 9.80
C VAL A 335 15.92 -2.13 9.34
N GLU A 336 15.79 -1.15 10.25
CA GLU A 336 15.46 0.22 9.85
C GLU A 336 16.54 0.81 8.94
N GLY A 337 17.83 0.56 9.24
CA GLY A 337 18.94 1.00 8.38
C GLY A 337 18.92 0.40 6.97
N LEU A 338 18.43 -0.84 6.80
CA LEU A 338 18.20 -1.42 5.46
C LEU A 338 17.06 -0.73 4.72
N LEU A 339 16.01 -0.32 5.44
CA LEU A 339 14.84 0.37 4.88
C LEU A 339 15.09 1.86 4.58
N ASP A 340 16.21 2.43 5.02
CA ASP A 340 16.64 3.76 4.56
C ASP A 340 16.94 3.78 3.04
N GLN A 341 17.20 2.61 2.45
CA GLN A 341 17.38 2.47 1.01
C GLN A 341 16.04 2.41 0.28
N LYS A 342 15.83 3.37 -0.61
CA LYS A 342 14.60 3.54 -1.40
C LYS A 342 14.12 2.26 -2.10
N SER A 343 15.00 1.53 -2.76
CA SER A 343 14.64 0.30 -3.48
C SER A 343 14.21 -0.82 -2.53
N ILE A 344 14.90 -1.01 -1.41
CA ILE A 344 14.54 -2.01 -0.38
C ILE A 344 13.19 -1.64 0.25
N ALA A 345 12.98 -0.37 0.60
CA ALA A 345 11.73 0.12 1.16
C ALA A 345 10.54 0.01 0.18
N ALA A 346 10.80 0.10 -1.13
CA ALA A 346 9.80 -0.14 -2.16
C ALA A 346 9.46 -1.63 -2.30
N THR A 347 10.40 -2.54 -2.05
CA THR A 347 10.15 -4.00 -2.15
C THR A 347 9.60 -4.60 -0.86
N TYR A 348 10.01 -4.11 0.32
CA TYR A 348 9.75 -4.78 1.58
C TYR A 348 9.16 -3.87 2.66
N THR A 349 8.19 -4.42 3.41
CA THR A 349 7.91 -3.95 4.78
C THR A 349 8.95 -4.56 5.74
N ALA A 350 9.19 -3.92 6.89
CA ALA A 350 10.13 -4.43 7.91
C ALA A 350 9.91 -5.90 8.24
N ASN A 351 8.67 -6.31 8.48
CA ASN A 351 8.35 -7.67 8.88
C ASN A 351 8.63 -8.67 7.74
N ASN A 352 8.32 -8.31 6.49
CA ASN A 352 8.61 -9.16 5.33
C ASN A 352 10.12 -9.26 5.02
N LEU A 353 10.87 -8.18 5.25
CA LEU A 353 12.33 -8.16 5.11
C LEU A 353 12.98 -9.14 6.09
N VAL A 354 12.62 -9.04 7.39
CA VAL A 354 13.12 -9.95 8.43
C VAL A 354 12.79 -11.40 8.12
N MET A 355 11.57 -11.66 7.65
CA MET A 355 11.14 -13.01 7.30
C MET A 355 11.91 -13.60 6.13
N THR A 356 12.31 -12.77 5.19
CA THR A 356 13.15 -13.18 4.07
C THR A 356 14.57 -13.46 4.57
N ALA A 357 15.15 -12.56 5.37
CA ALA A 357 16.47 -12.76 5.98
C ALA A 357 16.55 -14.03 6.84
N VAL A 358 15.50 -14.31 7.64
CA VAL A 358 15.43 -15.52 8.49
C VAL A 358 15.42 -16.78 7.64
N ARG A 359 14.60 -16.82 6.58
CA ARG A 359 14.53 -17.98 5.67
C ARG A 359 15.87 -18.23 4.99
N VAL A 360 16.53 -17.17 4.54
CA VAL A 360 17.86 -17.22 3.93
C VAL A 360 18.90 -17.75 4.93
N HIS A 361 18.88 -17.25 6.17
CA HIS A 361 19.81 -17.70 7.19
C HIS A 361 19.60 -19.19 7.55
N LEU A 362 18.35 -19.61 7.71
CA LEU A 362 17.99 -21.02 7.92
C LEU A 362 18.46 -21.92 6.77
N GLN A 363 18.32 -21.45 5.53
CA GLN A 363 18.81 -22.17 4.36
C GLN A 363 20.34 -22.33 4.39
N GLN A 364 21.08 -21.29 4.78
CA GLN A 364 22.54 -21.38 4.92
C GLN A 364 22.95 -22.38 6.01
N LEU A 365 22.27 -22.37 7.15
CA LEU A 365 22.50 -23.33 8.23
C LEU A 365 22.21 -24.76 7.77
N GLN A 366 21.09 -24.98 7.07
CA GLN A 366 20.76 -26.25 6.44
C GLN A 366 21.89 -26.73 5.51
N ALA A 367 22.41 -25.86 4.64
CA ALA A 367 23.47 -26.24 3.70
C ALA A 367 24.79 -26.61 4.39
N THR A 368 25.08 -26.05 5.57
CA THR A 368 26.31 -26.32 6.34
C THR A 368 26.18 -27.47 7.34
N ALA A 369 24.96 -27.97 7.59
CA ALA A 369 24.73 -29.03 8.56
C ALA A 369 25.34 -30.36 8.09
N GLN A 370 26.10 -31.01 8.98
CA GLN A 370 26.88 -32.23 8.69
C GLN A 370 26.05 -33.53 8.74
N ASP A 371 24.83 -33.49 9.30
CA ASP A 371 23.95 -34.64 9.42
C ASP A 371 22.54 -34.38 8.86
N GLY A 372 21.93 -35.41 8.28
CA GLY A 372 20.62 -35.30 7.61
C GLY A 372 19.44 -35.00 8.54
N LYS A 373 19.57 -35.25 9.85
CA LYS A 373 18.51 -34.92 10.82
C LYS A 373 18.50 -33.42 11.11
N THR A 374 19.68 -32.81 11.28
CA THR A 374 19.83 -31.36 11.44
C THR A 374 19.42 -30.61 10.18
N GLN A 375 19.76 -31.13 9.00
CA GLN A 375 19.27 -30.59 7.72
C GLN A 375 17.73 -30.60 7.64
N GLN A 376 17.09 -31.72 7.99
CA GLN A 376 15.63 -31.83 7.99
C GLN A 376 14.98 -30.90 9.02
N ASN A 377 15.61 -30.70 10.19
CA ASN A 377 15.12 -29.77 11.21
C ASN A 377 15.09 -28.32 10.71
N PHE A 378 16.18 -27.83 10.11
CA PHE A 378 16.21 -26.48 9.54
C PHE A 378 15.23 -26.30 8.39
N ARG A 379 15.03 -27.35 7.57
CA ARG A 379 14.02 -27.36 6.50
C ARG A 379 12.59 -27.25 7.05
N ASP A 380 12.29 -27.96 8.13
CA ASP A 380 11.00 -27.84 8.81
C ASP A 380 10.84 -26.50 9.55
N GLU A 381 11.94 -25.92 10.04
CA GLU A 381 11.97 -24.58 10.64
C GLU A 381 11.80 -23.47 9.61
N ALA A 382 12.20 -23.66 8.35
CA ALA A 382 11.94 -22.74 7.24
C ALA A 382 10.45 -22.64 6.88
N ARG A 383 9.61 -23.60 7.33
CA ARG A 383 8.14 -23.49 7.32
C ARG A 383 7.59 -22.61 8.46
N ILE A 384 8.47 -22.20 9.38
CA ILE A 384 8.32 -21.22 10.44
C ILE A 384 7.03 -21.37 11.26
N GLN A 385 7.02 -22.38 12.14
CA GLN A 385 6.01 -22.51 13.18
C GLN A 385 6.40 -21.69 14.41
N LYS A 386 5.45 -20.91 14.96
CA LYS A 386 5.68 -19.93 16.05
C LYS A 386 6.47 -20.48 17.26
N ALA A 387 6.20 -21.72 17.68
CA ALA A 387 6.86 -22.33 18.85
C ALA A 387 8.31 -22.78 18.58
N ARG A 388 8.64 -23.19 17.34
CA ARG A 388 10.00 -23.63 17.00
C ARG A 388 10.94 -22.44 16.86
N PHE A 389 10.47 -21.36 16.23
CA PHE A 389 11.28 -20.17 16.00
C PHE A 389 11.74 -19.49 17.30
N SER A 390 10.93 -19.51 18.37
CA SER A 390 11.34 -18.90 19.64
C SER A 390 12.58 -19.55 20.25
N ARG A 391 12.82 -20.85 20.00
CA ARG A 391 14.03 -21.54 20.46
C ARG A 391 15.25 -21.13 19.66
N LEU A 392 15.07 -21.07 18.33
CA LEU A 392 16.12 -20.66 17.43
C LEU A 392 16.59 -19.22 17.72
N ALA A 393 15.66 -18.31 18.01
CA ALA A 393 15.99 -16.93 18.36
C ALA A 393 16.73 -16.78 19.72
N GLN A 394 16.67 -17.78 20.61
CA GLN A 394 17.45 -17.80 21.86
C GLN A 394 18.89 -18.25 21.64
N ASP A 395 19.16 -18.95 20.54
CA ASP A 395 20.50 -19.42 20.23
C ASP A 395 21.39 -18.23 19.86
N LYS A 396 22.43 -18.00 20.67
CA LYS A 396 23.37 -16.90 20.49
C LYS A 396 24.17 -17.01 19.20
N ASP A 397 24.43 -18.23 18.72
CA ASP A 397 25.18 -18.43 17.49
C ASP A 397 24.30 -18.12 16.27
N PHE A 398 23.03 -18.55 16.30
CA PHE A 398 22.03 -18.14 15.32
C PHE A 398 21.90 -16.61 15.28
N SER A 399 21.66 -15.98 16.44
CA SER A 399 21.48 -14.54 16.55
C SER A 399 22.71 -13.74 16.08
N ARG A 400 23.93 -14.17 16.44
CA ARG A 400 25.17 -13.53 15.99
C ARG A 400 25.33 -13.63 14.47
N ALA A 401 25.11 -14.82 13.91
CA ALA A 401 25.21 -15.04 12.47
C ALA A 401 24.13 -14.26 11.69
N PHE A 402 22.90 -14.24 12.20
CA PHE A 402 21.80 -13.46 11.64
C PHE A 402 22.11 -11.96 11.62
N LYS A 403 22.60 -11.38 12.73
CA LYS A 403 23.00 -9.96 12.76
C LYS A 403 24.13 -9.66 11.79
N SER A 404 25.13 -10.53 11.70
CA SER A 404 26.23 -10.38 10.72
C SER A 404 25.73 -10.46 9.27
N LEU A 405 24.64 -11.18 9.03
CA LEU A 405 24.06 -11.35 7.70
C LEU A 405 23.35 -10.07 7.23
N ILE A 406 22.58 -9.43 8.13
CA ILE A 406 21.75 -8.24 7.83
C ILE A 406 22.42 -6.89 8.12
N GLY A 407 23.51 -6.89 8.89
CA GLY A 407 24.22 -5.67 9.27
C GLY A 407 25.06 -5.08 8.14
N SER A 408 25.67 -3.91 8.39
CA SER A 408 26.47 -3.17 7.42
C SER A 408 27.57 -4.03 6.77
N GLY A 409 27.51 -4.20 5.46
CA GLY A 409 28.45 -5.06 4.70
C GLY A 409 28.19 -6.56 4.88
N GLY A 410 27.03 -6.92 5.44
CA GLY A 410 26.57 -8.29 5.56
C GLY A 410 26.14 -8.85 4.20
N ARG A 411 26.33 -10.16 4.01
CA ARG A 411 26.11 -10.80 2.71
C ARG A 411 24.67 -10.67 2.20
N PHE A 412 23.67 -10.61 3.09
CA PHE A 412 22.27 -10.42 2.69
C PHE A 412 21.99 -8.98 2.26
N GLN A 413 22.51 -7.99 2.98
CA GLN A 413 22.42 -6.60 2.57
C GLN A 413 23.02 -6.40 1.17
N GLU A 414 24.27 -6.83 0.97
CA GLU A 414 24.96 -6.72 -0.32
C GLU A 414 24.20 -7.44 -1.43
N THR A 415 23.61 -8.61 -1.12
CA THR A 415 22.80 -9.37 -2.07
C THR A 415 21.55 -8.62 -2.48
N LEU A 416 20.81 -8.04 -1.54
CA LEU A 416 19.63 -7.24 -1.82
C LEU A 416 19.97 -6.02 -2.68
N GLU A 417 20.96 -5.25 -2.27
CA GLU A 417 21.42 -4.06 -2.99
C GLU A 417 21.79 -4.39 -4.44
N ARG A 418 22.60 -5.44 -4.62
CA ARG A 418 23.08 -5.84 -5.95
C ARG A 418 21.96 -6.42 -6.81
N LEU A 419 21.09 -7.28 -6.28
CA LEU A 419 19.97 -7.83 -7.03
C LEU A 419 18.99 -6.74 -7.45
N LEU A 420 18.58 -5.87 -6.52
CA LEU A 420 17.66 -4.77 -6.81
C LEU A 420 18.27 -3.79 -7.81
N SER A 421 19.56 -3.47 -7.69
CA SER A 421 20.26 -2.63 -8.66
C SER A 421 20.35 -3.26 -10.05
N VAL A 422 20.45 -4.59 -10.15
CA VAL A 422 20.62 -5.31 -11.42
C VAL A 422 19.31 -5.47 -12.17
N ILE A 423 18.21 -5.67 -11.45
CA ILE A 423 16.86 -5.75 -12.06
C ILE A 423 16.22 -4.38 -12.26
N ALA A 424 16.81 -3.30 -11.71
CA ALA A 424 16.28 -1.95 -11.83
C ALA A 424 16.29 -1.48 -13.29
N TYR A 425 15.29 -0.70 -13.66
CA TYR A 425 15.25 -0.01 -14.93
C TYR A 425 16.36 1.04 -14.97
N ALA A 426 17.08 1.07 -16.09
CA ALA A 426 18.04 2.11 -16.41
C ALA A 426 18.02 2.38 -17.92
N PRO A 427 18.44 3.58 -18.38
CA PRO A 427 18.50 3.90 -19.81
C PRO A 427 19.34 2.91 -20.65
N ASP A 428 20.35 2.27 -20.05
CA ASP A 428 21.21 1.24 -20.65
C ASP A 428 20.67 -0.19 -20.49
N PHE A 429 19.65 -0.39 -19.64
CA PHE A 429 18.94 -1.65 -19.47
C PHE A 429 17.44 -1.40 -19.37
N THR A 430 16.83 -1.13 -20.54
CA THR A 430 15.44 -0.70 -20.60
C THR A 430 14.47 -1.80 -20.19
N GLN A 431 14.84 -3.08 -20.17
CA GLN A 431 13.96 -4.15 -19.70
C GLN A 431 13.86 -4.23 -18.18
N GLY A 432 14.62 -3.45 -17.41
CA GLY A 432 14.53 -3.43 -15.96
C GLY A 432 13.19 -2.91 -15.40
N LEU A 433 13.05 -3.01 -14.08
CA LEU A 433 11.87 -2.61 -13.32
C LEU A 433 12.05 -1.19 -12.75
N PRO A 434 11.17 -0.23 -13.05
CA PRO A 434 11.18 1.07 -12.37
C PRO A 434 10.83 0.89 -10.88
N GLN A 435 11.20 1.82 -10.00
CA GLN A 435 10.98 1.65 -8.55
C GLN A 435 9.51 1.39 -8.18
N HIS A 436 8.58 2.04 -8.88
CA HIS A 436 7.14 1.85 -8.67
C HIS A 436 6.61 0.48 -9.08
N ALA A 437 7.33 -0.25 -9.93
CA ALA A 437 6.98 -1.63 -10.26
C ALA A 437 7.35 -2.62 -9.14
N LEU A 438 8.35 -2.29 -8.30
CA LEU A 438 8.89 -3.22 -7.30
C LEU A 438 7.86 -3.72 -6.28
N PRO A 439 7.05 -2.86 -5.62
CA PRO A 439 6.06 -3.33 -4.64
C PRO A 439 5.01 -4.28 -5.25
N TRP A 440 4.79 -4.21 -6.56
CA TRP A 440 3.72 -4.93 -7.23
C TRP A 440 4.19 -6.19 -7.95
N LEU A 441 5.33 -6.12 -8.65
CA LEU A 441 5.80 -7.16 -9.57
C LEU A 441 6.92 -8.02 -8.96
N VAL A 442 7.61 -7.54 -7.92
CA VAL A 442 8.59 -8.35 -7.18
C VAL A 442 7.87 -9.12 -6.09
N ASP A 443 7.34 -10.30 -6.45
CA ASP A 443 6.76 -11.20 -5.45
C ASP A 443 7.84 -11.75 -4.51
N ARG A 444 7.57 -11.73 -3.20
CA ARG A 444 8.55 -12.15 -2.19
C ARG A 444 9.10 -13.55 -2.43
N PHE A 445 8.24 -14.51 -2.80
CA PHE A 445 8.64 -15.92 -2.92
C PHE A 445 9.51 -16.14 -4.15
N LEU A 446 9.23 -15.42 -5.24
CA LEU A 446 10.07 -15.47 -6.44
C LEU A 446 11.40 -14.78 -6.17
N PHE A 447 11.39 -13.64 -5.48
CA PHE A 447 12.63 -12.94 -5.14
C PHE A 447 13.51 -13.74 -4.16
N ASP A 448 12.92 -14.53 -3.26
CA ASP A 448 13.67 -15.49 -2.42
C ASP A 448 14.51 -16.46 -3.26
N VAL A 449 14.02 -16.89 -4.44
CA VAL A 449 14.77 -17.76 -5.37
C VAL A 449 16.01 -17.05 -5.89
N LEU A 450 15.88 -15.76 -6.24
CA LEU A 450 16.99 -14.93 -6.72
C LEU A 450 18.04 -14.73 -5.62
N ILE A 451 17.58 -14.45 -4.40
CA ILE A 451 18.46 -14.34 -3.22
C ILE A 451 19.17 -15.69 -2.99
N ALA A 452 18.45 -16.81 -2.98
CA ALA A 452 19.03 -18.13 -2.76
C ALA A 452 20.10 -18.49 -3.79
N TRP A 453 19.90 -18.10 -5.06
CA TRP A 453 20.87 -18.29 -6.13
C TRP A 453 22.13 -17.43 -5.94
N PHE A 454 21.98 -16.14 -5.64
CA PHE A 454 23.11 -15.20 -5.60
C PHE A 454 23.86 -15.18 -4.27
N ILE A 455 23.16 -15.32 -3.13
CA ILE A 455 23.78 -15.19 -1.81
C ILE A 455 24.86 -16.26 -1.56
N ASN A 456 24.69 -17.40 -2.22
CA ASN A 456 25.42 -18.63 -2.04
C ASN A 456 26.56 -18.84 -3.06
N SER A 457 26.81 -17.85 -3.92
CA SER A 457 27.72 -17.92 -5.07
C SER A 457 28.36 -16.55 -5.40
N GLU A 458 29.50 -16.55 -6.09
CA GLU A 458 30.04 -15.34 -6.75
C GLU A 458 29.53 -15.24 -8.19
N ASN A 459 28.25 -15.55 -8.40
CA ASN A 459 27.68 -15.62 -9.74
C ASN A 459 27.69 -14.26 -10.44
N ASP A 460 27.78 -14.29 -11.77
CA ASP A 460 27.81 -13.08 -12.56
C ASP A 460 26.39 -12.54 -12.77
N LEU A 461 26.09 -11.46 -12.03
CA LEU A 461 24.83 -10.74 -12.16
C LEU A 461 24.71 -10.00 -13.49
N ALA A 462 25.82 -9.53 -14.06
CA ALA A 462 25.80 -8.70 -15.26
C ALA A 462 25.35 -9.50 -16.49
N SER A 463 25.77 -10.76 -16.62
CA SER A 463 25.27 -11.65 -17.67
C SER A 463 23.83 -12.15 -17.43
N SER A 464 23.31 -12.03 -16.21
CA SER A 464 22.00 -12.60 -15.84
C SER A 464 20.87 -11.59 -15.77
N LYS A 465 21.08 -10.29 -16.08
CA LYS A 465 20.06 -9.23 -15.87
C LYS A 465 18.72 -9.58 -16.51
N MET A 466 18.74 -9.99 -17.79
CA MET A 466 17.54 -10.33 -18.54
C MET A 466 16.84 -11.56 -17.95
N SER A 467 17.61 -12.62 -17.63
CA SER A 467 17.10 -13.86 -17.05
C SER A 467 16.37 -13.64 -15.73
N LEU A 468 16.90 -12.75 -14.87
CA LEU A 468 16.31 -12.40 -13.57
C LEU A 468 14.95 -11.69 -13.75
N VAL A 469 14.91 -10.64 -14.58
CA VAL A 469 13.67 -9.90 -14.86
C VAL A 469 12.64 -10.80 -15.53
N ARG A 470 13.05 -11.58 -16.53
CA ARG A 470 12.21 -12.52 -17.27
C ARG A 470 11.56 -13.53 -16.32
N PHE A 471 12.33 -14.12 -15.41
CA PHE A 471 11.81 -15.08 -14.43
C PHE A 471 10.82 -14.44 -13.46
N LEU A 472 11.10 -13.24 -12.93
CA LEU A 472 10.19 -12.54 -12.03
C LEU A 472 8.84 -12.25 -12.71
N LEU A 473 8.89 -11.67 -13.91
CA LEU A 473 7.68 -11.28 -14.62
C LEU A 473 6.89 -12.47 -15.16
N TRP A 474 7.57 -13.48 -15.73
CA TRP A 474 6.93 -14.73 -16.10
C TRP A 474 6.31 -15.42 -14.88
N GLY A 475 7.04 -15.51 -13.77
CA GLY A 475 6.56 -16.16 -12.56
C GLY A 475 5.34 -15.44 -11.97
N PHE A 476 5.32 -14.11 -12.03
CA PHE A 476 4.17 -13.32 -11.61
C PHE A 476 2.90 -13.68 -12.40
N LEU A 477 3.03 -13.79 -13.73
CA LEU A 477 1.93 -14.13 -14.64
C LEU A 477 1.52 -15.61 -14.58
N SER A 478 2.49 -16.51 -14.60
CA SER A 478 2.30 -17.94 -14.92
C SER A 478 2.22 -18.85 -13.70
N ILE A 479 2.64 -18.39 -12.51
CA ILE A 479 2.63 -19.21 -11.28
C ILE A 479 1.40 -18.83 -10.43
N PRO A 480 0.47 -19.77 -10.19
CA PRO A 480 -0.63 -19.58 -9.25
C PRO A 480 -0.16 -19.61 -7.79
N ASP A 481 0.60 -20.64 -7.41
CA ASP A 481 1.08 -20.88 -6.04
C ASP A 481 2.59 -20.62 -5.93
N LYS A 482 2.93 -19.35 -5.67
CA LYS A 482 4.32 -18.88 -5.66
C LYS A 482 5.14 -19.44 -4.50
N ALA A 483 4.47 -19.77 -3.37
CA ALA A 483 5.13 -20.37 -2.22
C ALA A 483 5.66 -21.77 -2.56
N LYS A 484 4.82 -22.64 -3.11
CA LYS A 484 5.26 -23.98 -3.54
C LYS A 484 6.27 -23.95 -4.68
N ALA A 485 6.09 -23.02 -5.62
CA ALA A 485 7.04 -22.84 -6.71
C ALA A 485 8.45 -22.49 -6.19
N SER A 486 8.53 -21.55 -5.24
CA SER A 486 9.79 -21.16 -4.61
C SER A 486 10.51 -22.33 -3.93
N GLU A 487 9.78 -23.17 -3.18
CA GLU A 487 10.34 -24.38 -2.56
C GLU A 487 10.97 -25.34 -3.58
N LEU A 488 10.30 -25.55 -4.72
CA LEU A 488 10.83 -26.38 -5.80
C LEU A 488 12.06 -25.75 -6.44
N CYS A 489 12.00 -24.45 -6.77
CA CYS A 489 13.11 -23.74 -7.40
C CYS A 489 14.37 -23.75 -6.53
N ILE A 490 14.23 -23.50 -5.22
CA ILE A 490 15.35 -23.55 -4.28
C ILE A 490 15.98 -24.95 -4.24
N SER A 491 15.15 -26.00 -4.21
CA SER A 491 15.64 -27.38 -4.24
C SER A 491 16.39 -27.71 -5.54
N GLU A 492 15.96 -27.14 -6.67
CA GLU A 492 16.61 -27.33 -7.97
C GLU A 492 17.91 -26.52 -8.08
N LEU A 493 17.95 -25.30 -7.55
CA LEU A 493 19.17 -24.49 -7.46
C LEU A 493 20.28 -25.22 -6.69
N GLU A 494 19.95 -25.93 -5.61
CA GLU A 494 20.92 -26.73 -4.85
C GLU A 494 21.56 -27.85 -5.71
N ARG A 495 20.79 -28.46 -6.63
CA ARG A 495 21.31 -29.46 -7.57
C ARG A 495 22.21 -28.85 -8.64
N LEU A 496 21.88 -27.63 -9.09
CA LEU A 496 22.58 -26.93 -10.16
C LEU A 496 23.85 -26.18 -9.69
N ARG A 497 24.03 -26.05 -8.37
CA ARG A 497 25.01 -25.15 -7.73
C ARG A 497 26.48 -25.32 -8.19
N GLN A 498 26.88 -26.49 -8.68
CA GLN A 498 28.26 -26.73 -9.14
C GLN A 498 28.53 -26.42 -10.62
N VAL A 499 27.49 -26.12 -11.41
CA VAL A 499 27.60 -26.16 -12.88
C VAL A 499 27.47 -24.78 -13.53
N GLN A 500 26.93 -23.77 -12.84
CA GLN A 500 26.49 -22.54 -13.51
C GLN A 500 27.07 -21.26 -12.93
N THR A 501 27.50 -20.37 -13.85
CA THR A 501 27.92 -19.00 -13.58
C THR A 501 26.79 -17.97 -13.76
N SER A 502 25.76 -18.31 -14.55
CA SER A 502 24.57 -17.47 -14.82
C SER A 502 23.32 -18.02 -14.11
N PHE A 503 22.22 -17.25 -14.13
CA PHE A 503 20.95 -17.65 -13.51
C PHE A 503 20.26 -18.76 -14.34
N PRO A 504 19.90 -19.92 -13.76
CA PRO A 504 19.29 -21.08 -14.46
C PRO A 504 17.79 -20.91 -14.74
N GLU A 505 17.35 -19.79 -15.32
CA GLU A 505 15.92 -19.54 -15.54
C GLU A 505 15.25 -20.66 -16.35
N ARG A 506 15.94 -21.21 -17.36
CA ARG A 506 15.41 -22.30 -18.21
C ARG A 506 15.09 -23.56 -17.41
N GLN A 507 16.05 -24.04 -16.62
CA GLN A 507 15.87 -25.26 -15.82
C GLN A 507 14.79 -25.07 -14.76
N LEU A 508 14.75 -23.89 -14.12
CA LEU A 508 13.73 -23.57 -13.12
C LEU A 508 12.33 -23.50 -13.74
N MET A 509 12.18 -22.82 -14.88
CA MET A 509 10.90 -22.73 -15.60
C MET A 509 10.41 -24.12 -16.05
N SER A 510 11.29 -24.94 -16.63
CA SER A 510 10.94 -26.32 -17.03
C SER A 510 10.49 -27.15 -15.84
N ALA A 511 11.25 -27.15 -14.74
CA ALA A 511 10.90 -27.91 -13.55
C ALA A 511 9.53 -27.53 -12.97
N LEU A 512 9.20 -26.23 -12.99
CA LEU A 512 7.89 -25.74 -12.53
C LEU A 512 6.76 -26.18 -13.45
N ILE A 513 6.95 -26.12 -14.77
CA ILE A 513 5.96 -26.54 -15.77
C ILE A 513 5.74 -28.06 -15.68
N ASP A 514 6.81 -28.86 -15.63
CA ASP A 514 6.75 -30.32 -15.55
C ASP A 514 6.03 -30.80 -14.28
N LYS A 515 6.18 -30.07 -13.18
CA LYS A 515 5.48 -30.33 -11.91
C LYS A 515 4.08 -29.71 -11.83
N ARG A 516 3.60 -29.07 -12.91
CA ARG A 516 2.30 -28.36 -12.98
C ARG A 516 2.12 -27.29 -11.90
N LEU A 517 3.23 -26.65 -11.51
CA LEU A 517 3.24 -25.49 -10.60
C LEU A 517 3.24 -24.16 -11.35
N ALA A 518 3.55 -24.18 -12.65
CA ALA A 518 3.45 -23.03 -13.54
C ALA A 518 2.83 -23.44 -14.87
N PHE A 519 2.20 -22.47 -15.54
CA PHE A 519 1.77 -22.63 -16.92
C PHE A 519 2.91 -22.27 -17.90
N SER A 520 2.93 -22.92 -19.05
CA SER A 520 3.81 -22.51 -20.15
C SER A 520 3.33 -21.18 -20.74
N LEU A 521 4.26 -20.29 -21.07
CA LEU A 521 3.94 -19.01 -21.70
C LEU A 521 3.69 -19.24 -23.21
N PRO A 522 2.45 -19.05 -23.71
CA PRO A 522 2.15 -19.31 -25.11
C PRO A 522 2.78 -18.27 -26.04
N ALA A 523 3.22 -18.68 -27.23
CA ALA A 523 3.63 -17.74 -28.27
C ALA A 523 2.43 -16.88 -28.73
N PRO A 524 2.65 -15.60 -29.12
CA PRO A 524 1.56 -14.73 -29.59
C PRO A 524 0.70 -15.35 -30.70
N GLU A 525 1.29 -16.10 -31.62
CA GLU A 525 0.58 -16.78 -32.71
C GLU A 525 -0.41 -17.82 -32.20
N SER A 526 -0.08 -18.53 -31.12
CA SER A 526 -0.91 -19.63 -30.61
C SER A 526 -2.13 -19.15 -29.81
N ILE A 527 -2.10 -17.91 -29.31
CA ILE A 527 -3.25 -17.30 -28.62
C ILE A 527 -4.05 -16.36 -29.53
N ARG A 528 -3.64 -16.17 -30.79
CA ARG A 528 -4.28 -15.22 -31.72
C ARG A 528 -5.78 -15.52 -31.92
N GLU A 529 -6.13 -16.79 -32.06
CA GLU A 529 -7.54 -17.22 -32.20
C GLU A 529 -8.37 -17.03 -30.93
N ILE A 530 -7.73 -17.07 -29.76
CA ILE A 530 -8.36 -16.81 -28.45
C ILE A 530 -8.54 -15.29 -28.25
N ALA A 531 -7.53 -14.52 -28.66
CA ALA A 531 -7.45 -13.08 -28.47
C ALA A 531 -8.49 -12.32 -29.29
N PHE A 532 -8.70 -12.71 -30.54
CA PHE A 532 -9.59 -12.00 -31.46
C PHE A 532 -10.93 -12.69 -31.59
N THR A 533 -11.99 -11.91 -31.46
CA THR A 533 -13.34 -12.37 -31.80
C THR A 533 -13.58 -12.21 -33.30
N GLN A 534 -14.04 -13.25 -33.99
CA GLN A 534 -14.67 -13.06 -35.30
C GLN A 534 -16.12 -12.59 -35.09
N PRO A 535 -16.48 -11.35 -35.49
CA PRO A 535 -17.86 -10.89 -35.38
C PRO A 535 -18.71 -11.57 -36.45
N SER A 536 -19.79 -12.26 -36.06
CA SER A 536 -20.85 -12.67 -36.98
C SER A 536 -21.98 -11.63 -36.98
N ALA A 537 -22.83 -11.64 -37.99
CA ALA A 537 -23.99 -10.74 -38.06
C ALA A 537 -25.03 -11.00 -36.95
N GLU A 538 -25.04 -12.20 -36.38
CA GLU A 538 -26.05 -12.68 -35.43
C GLU A 538 -25.53 -12.85 -33.99
N ASP A 539 -24.20 -12.85 -33.77
CA ASP A 539 -23.61 -13.05 -32.45
C ASP A 539 -23.63 -11.75 -31.62
N PRO A 540 -24.04 -11.78 -30.34
CA PRO A 540 -23.75 -10.72 -29.39
C PRO A 540 -22.24 -10.41 -29.37
N VAL A 541 -21.95 -9.12 -29.42
CA VAL A 541 -20.62 -8.58 -29.72
C VAL A 541 -19.68 -8.69 -28.51
N LEU A 542 -20.15 -8.37 -27.31
CA LEU A 542 -19.33 -8.29 -26.11
C LEU A 542 -19.14 -9.67 -25.48
N ARG A 543 -17.88 -10.07 -25.31
CA ARG A 543 -17.47 -11.34 -24.70
C ARG A 543 -16.63 -11.08 -23.46
N GLY A 544 -17.11 -11.57 -22.31
CA GLY A 544 -16.38 -11.53 -21.05
C GLY A 544 -15.48 -12.75 -20.84
N GLN A 545 -15.34 -13.15 -19.57
CA GLN A 545 -14.44 -14.23 -19.15
C GLN A 545 -14.77 -15.60 -19.77
N SER A 546 -16.02 -15.86 -20.16
CA SER A 546 -16.40 -17.17 -20.69
C SER A 546 -15.66 -17.56 -21.97
N ARG A 547 -15.06 -16.62 -22.70
CA ARG A 547 -14.24 -16.90 -23.88
C ARG A 547 -12.99 -17.75 -23.62
N PHE A 548 -12.56 -17.87 -22.37
CA PHE A 548 -11.41 -18.71 -21.98
C PHE A 548 -11.81 -20.09 -21.48
N TYR A 549 -13.11 -20.35 -21.34
CA TYR A 549 -13.60 -21.56 -20.70
C TYR A 549 -14.52 -22.37 -21.62
N GLN A 550 -14.46 -23.68 -21.48
CA GLN A 550 -15.39 -24.62 -22.07
C GLN A 550 -15.80 -25.62 -20.99
N ASN A 551 -17.10 -25.78 -20.76
CA ASN A 551 -17.66 -26.66 -19.71
C ASN A 551 -17.13 -26.38 -18.28
N GLY A 552 -16.82 -25.12 -17.98
CA GLY A 552 -16.34 -24.70 -16.65
C GLY A 552 -14.82 -24.82 -16.43
N GLU A 553 -14.08 -25.38 -17.40
CA GLU A 553 -12.63 -25.51 -17.36
C GLU A 553 -11.96 -24.60 -18.40
N PRO A 554 -10.72 -24.12 -18.17
CA PRO A 554 -9.98 -23.39 -19.19
C PRO A 554 -9.83 -24.20 -20.48
N ILE A 555 -9.98 -23.55 -21.64
CA ILE A 555 -9.87 -24.19 -22.97
C ILE A 555 -8.49 -24.81 -23.17
N SER A 556 -7.46 -24.15 -22.65
CA SER A 556 -6.07 -24.61 -22.64
C SER A 556 -5.28 -23.87 -21.56
N ASP A 557 -4.08 -24.36 -21.24
CA ASP A 557 -3.14 -23.66 -20.36
C ASP A 557 -2.81 -22.26 -20.90
N GLY A 558 -2.66 -22.13 -22.23
CA GLY A 558 -2.45 -20.84 -22.90
C GLY A 558 -3.64 -19.88 -22.73
N ALA A 559 -4.87 -20.40 -22.76
CA ALA A 559 -6.07 -19.61 -22.49
C ALA A 559 -6.12 -19.10 -21.05
N GLU A 560 -5.69 -19.91 -20.07
CA GLU A 560 -5.63 -19.49 -18.67
C GLU A 560 -4.54 -18.44 -18.43
N VAL A 561 -3.35 -18.60 -19.02
CA VAL A 561 -2.29 -17.57 -18.96
C VAL A 561 -2.77 -16.26 -19.57
N TYR A 562 -3.40 -16.33 -20.75
CA TYR A 562 -3.88 -15.13 -21.43
C TYR A 562 -5.07 -14.49 -20.72
N ARG A 563 -5.94 -15.26 -20.06
CA ARG A 563 -6.98 -14.73 -19.16
C ARG A 563 -6.37 -13.97 -17.99
N ARG A 564 -5.31 -14.52 -17.38
CA ARG A 564 -4.55 -13.84 -16.31
C ARG A 564 -3.89 -12.57 -16.85
N TRP A 565 -3.33 -12.61 -18.05
CA TRP A 565 -2.79 -11.42 -18.72
C TRP A 565 -3.86 -10.34 -18.89
N TRP A 566 -5.07 -10.73 -19.27
CA TRP A 566 -6.19 -9.81 -19.44
C TRP A 566 -6.57 -9.09 -18.13
N ASN A 567 -6.66 -9.84 -17.02
CA ASN A 567 -7.17 -9.37 -15.73
C ASN A 567 -6.54 -10.16 -14.54
N ILE A 568 -5.26 -9.89 -14.23
CA ILE A 568 -4.50 -10.71 -13.27
C ILE A 568 -5.00 -10.60 -11.83
N ARG A 569 -5.67 -9.49 -11.49
CA ARG A 569 -6.26 -9.21 -10.18
C ARG A 569 -7.77 -9.49 -10.13
N GLY A 570 -8.28 -10.24 -11.10
CA GLY A 570 -9.72 -10.40 -11.33
C GLY A 570 -10.34 -9.14 -11.94
N ASN A 571 -11.62 -8.88 -11.67
CA ASN A 571 -12.36 -7.74 -12.24
C ASN A 571 -12.04 -6.39 -11.56
N ARG A 572 -10.77 -6.14 -11.22
CA ARG A 572 -10.27 -4.89 -10.64
C ARG A 572 -9.55 -4.08 -11.72
N HIS A 573 -9.59 -2.76 -11.62
CA HIS A 573 -8.94 -1.83 -12.57
C HIS A 573 -7.44 -1.61 -12.29
N GLU A 574 -6.81 -2.46 -11.46
CA GLU A 574 -5.38 -2.42 -11.16
C GLU A 574 -4.65 -3.45 -12.02
N HIS A 575 -3.71 -3.02 -12.85
CA HIS A 575 -2.93 -3.93 -13.67
C HIS A 575 -1.42 -3.66 -13.62
N PRO A 576 -0.70 -4.27 -12.65
CA PRO A 576 0.70 -3.98 -12.38
C PRO A 576 1.65 -4.11 -13.57
N PHE A 577 1.36 -4.97 -14.55
CA PHE A 577 2.22 -5.12 -15.73
C PHE A 577 2.35 -3.81 -16.52
N LEU A 578 1.36 -2.92 -16.45
CA LEU A 578 1.45 -1.61 -17.09
C LEU A 578 2.59 -0.76 -16.53
N LEU A 579 2.98 -0.94 -15.27
CA LEU A 579 4.14 -0.24 -14.68
C LEU A 579 5.45 -0.63 -15.37
N TRP A 580 5.55 -1.87 -15.84
CA TRP A 580 6.69 -2.33 -16.63
C TRP A 580 6.51 -2.09 -18.13
N LEU A 581 5.31 -2.26 -18.69
CA LEU A 581 5.06 -1.98 -20.11
C LEU A 581 5.25 -0.48 -20.42
N GLN A 582 4.93 0.42 -19.49
CA GLN A 582 5.14 1.87 -19.60
C GLN A 582 6.40 2.34 -18.85
N ARG A 583 7.35 1.44 -18.56
CA ARG A 583 8.54 1.70 -17.72
C ARG A 583 9.32 2.97 -18.04
N ASP A 584 9.53 3.30 -19.31
CA ASP A 584 10.25 4.52 -19.72
C ASP A 584 9.55 5.78 -19.19
N PHE A 585 8.22 5.82 -19.30
CA PHE A 585 7.38 6.89 -18.79
C PHE A 585 7.34 6.91 -17.26
N ILE A 586 7.18 5.75 -16.62
CA ILE A 586 7.14 5.64 -15.15
C ILE A 586 8.43 6.14 -14.52
N TYR A 587 9.56 5.75 -15.12
CA TYR A 587 10.88 6.18 -14.66
C TYR A 587 11.05 7.70 -14.78
N GLN A 588 10.68 8.28 -15.92
CA GLN A 588 10.80 9.73 -16.13
C GLN A 588 9.91 10.54 -15.18
N GLU A 589 8.68 10.10 -14.92
CA GLU A 589 7.72 10.86 -14.13
C GLU A 589 7.83 10.65 -12.61
N PHE A 590 8.17 9.44 -12.16
CA PHE A 590 7.90 9.06 -10.76
C PHE A 590 9.12 8.51 -10.00
N GLU A 591 10.27 8.27 -10.64
CA GLU A 591 11.41 7.58 -10.01
C GLU A 591 11.98 8.31 -8.78
N SER A 592 11.85 9.64 -8.72
CA SER A 592 12.33 10.44 -7.59
C SER A 592 11.58 10.15 -6.28
N GLN A 593 10.34 9.67 -6.36
CA GLN A 593 9.42 9.44 -5.24
C GLN A 593 8.83 8.02 -5.29
N PRO A 594 9.57 6.98 -4.92
CA PRO A 594 9.09 5.60 -4.99
C PRO A 594 7.92 5.33 -4.05
N ALA A 595 7.04 4.43 -4.45
CA ALA A 595 6.05 3.85 -3.56
C ALA A 595 6.75 2.99 -2.48
N LEU A 596 6.22 3.03 -1.26
CA LEU A 596 6.66 2.14 -0.19
C LEU A 596 5.84 0.85 -0.23
N ALA A 597 6.47 -0.27 0.14
CA ALA A 597 5.77 -1.54 0.27
C ALA A 597 4.67 -1.45 1.34
N GLY A 598 3.47 -1.99 1.04
CA GLY A 598 2.32 -1.92 1.93
C GLY A 598 1.56 -0.58 1.91
N THR A 599 1.97 0.37 1.06
CA THR A 599 1.27 1.62 0.79
C THR A 599 0.87 1.74 -0.69
N GLU A 600 0.53 0.64 -1.34
CA GLU A 600 0.16 0.59 -2.77
C GLU A 600 -1.07 1.45 -3.09
N GLU A 601 -1.85 1.79 -2.08
CA GLU A 601 -2.98 2.71 -2.15
C GLU A 601 -2.59 4.19 -2.26
N GLU A 602 -1.30 4.50 -2.11
CA GLU A 602 -0.74 5.83 -1.88
C GLU A 602 0.17 6.30 -3.03
N THR A 603 -0.03 5.77 -4.25
CA THR A 603 0.83 6.02 -5.43
C THR A 603 0.58 7.40 -6.09
N PRO A 604 1.61 8.00 -6.73
CA PRO A 604 1.48 9.27 -7.47
C PRO A 604 0.77 9.13 -8.82
N TYR A 605 0.48 7.90 -9.24
CA TYR A 605 -0.24 7.55 -10.45
C TYR A 605 -1.54 6.81 -10.11
N ASP A 606 -2.46 6.78 -11.09
CA ASP A 606 -3.65 5.93 -11.09
C ASP A 606 -3.60 4.99 -12.31
N PHE A 607 -4.35 3.89 -12.25
CA PHE A 607 -4.68 3.10 -13.43
C PHE A 607 -5.94 3.70 -14.08
N ASP A 608 -5.73 4.50 -15.14
CA ASP A 608 -6.79 5.19 -15.87
C ASP A 608 -7.38 4.30 -16.97
N HIS A 609 -8.69 4.40 -17.17
CA HIS A 609 -9.37 3.78 -18.30
C HIS A 609 -9.28 4.69 -19.54
N ILE A 610 -8.78 4.16 -20.66
CA ILE A 610 -8.72 4.85 -21.95
C ILE A 610 -10.13 5.24 -22.42
N LEU A 611 -11.07 4.28 -22.47
CA LEU A 611 -12.50 4.59 -22.50
C LEU A 611 -13.02 4.62 -21.05
N PRO A 612 -13.44 5.81 -20.55
CA PRO A 612 -13.83 6.00 -19.15
C PRO A 612 -14.84 4.98 -18.64
N GLN A 613 -14.73 4.60 -17.37
CA GLN A 613 -15.69 3.71 -16.71
C GLN A 613 -17.14 4.21 -16.84
N SER A 614 -17.36 5.52 -16.81
CA SER A 614 -18.69 6.13 -17.01
C SER A 614 -19.31 5.80 -18.37
N HIS A 615 -18.54 5.35 -19.37
CA HIS A 615 -19.11 4.97 -20.66
C HIS A 615 -19.73 3.58 -20.64
N TRP A 616 -19.10 2.64 -19.93
CA TRP A 616 -19.46 1.21 -20.01
C TRP A 616 -19.98 0.61 -18.71
N ALA A 617 -19.77 1.26 -17.55
CA ALA A 617 -20.31 0.78 -16.27
C ALA A 617 -21.81 1.05 -16.11
N TRP A 618 -22.33 2.12 -16.74
CA TRP A 618 -23.76 2.40 -16.82
C TRP A 618 -24.39 1.66 -17.99
N TRP A 619 -24.20 0.34 -18.00
CA TRP A 619 -24.56 -0.56 -19.10
C TRP A 619 -26.04 -0.55 -19.48
N THR A 620 -26.92 0.01 -18.63
CA THR A 620 -28.36 0.17 -18.84
C THR A 620 -28.76 1.40 -19.67
N GLY A 621 -27.81 2.27 -20.02
CA GLY A 621 -28.04 3.46 -20.86
C GLY A 621 -28.79 4.62 -20.18
N CYS A 622 -29.01 5.72 -20.92
CA CYS A 622 -29.57 6.98 -20.40
C CYS A 622 -31.05 6.93 -19.99
N ARG A 623 -31.84 5.96 -20.49
CA ARG A 623 -33.29 5.87 -20.27
C ARG A 623 -33.80 4.43 -20.02
N CYS A 624 -32.91 3.47 -19.79
CA CYS A 624 -33.24 2.05 -19.55
C CYS A 624 -34.05 1.30 -20.64
N THR A 625 -34.41 1.95 -21.76
CA THR A 625 -35.28 1.38 -22.80
C THR A 625 -34.65 1.23 -24.19
N SER A 626 -33.50 1.85 -24.48
CA SER A 626 -32.76 1.72 -25.74
C SER A 626 -31.28 2.14 -25.59
N ASN A 627 -30.43 1.74 -26.55
CA ASN A 627 -29.00 2.09 -26.65
C ASN A 627 -28.16 1.64 -25.44
N ARG A 628 -28.42 0.44 -24.93
CA ARG A 628 -27.76 -0.12 -23.75
C ARG A 628 -26.58 -0.99 -24.18
N LEU A 629 -25.45 -0.88 -23.50
CA LEU A 629 -24.28 -1.72 -23.80
C LEU A 629 -24.59 -3.22 -23.62
N ILE A 630 -25.44 -3.55 -22.64
CA ILE A 630 -25.80 -4.94 -22.33
C ILE A 630 -26.60 -5.63 -23.43
N ASP A 631 -27.27 -4.87 -24.30
CA ASP A 631 -28.01 -5.43 -25.43
C ASP A 631 -27.06 -6.10 -26.45
N PHE A 632 -25.76 -5.86 -26.30
CA PHE A 632 -24.70 -6.45 -27.10
C PHE A 632 -23.88 -7.51 -26.33
N ALA A 633 -24.24 -7.86 -25.09
CA ALA A 633 -23.51 -8.84 -24.27
C ALA A 633 -23.95 -10.29 -24.54
N LYS A 634 -22.98 -11.21 -24.59
CA LYS A 634 -23.22 -12.59 -25.04
C LYS A 634 -23.83 -13.52 -24.02
N GLN A 635 -23.37 -13.47 -22.77
CA GLN A 635 -23.76 -14.47 -21.77
C GLN A 635 -24.08 -13.88 -20.42
N SER A 636 -23.33 -12.87 -19.97
CA SER A 636 -23.48 -12.32 -18.63
C SER A 636 -23.63 -10.82 -18.63
N SER A 637 -24.46 -10.34 -17.70
CA SER A 637 -24.54 -8.92 -17.37
C SER A 637 -23.25 -8.36 -16.78
N SER A 638 -22.25 -9.20 -16.49
CA SER A 638 -20.92 -8.80 -16.03
C SER A 638 -19.87 -8.66 -17.14
N ASP A 639 -20.19 -9.05 -18.39
CA ASP A 639 -19.21 -9.11 -19.50
C ASP A 639 -18.61 -7.73 -19.80
N HIS A 640 -19.42 -6.68 -19.72
CA HIS A 640 -18.97 -5.29 -19.90
C HIS A 640 -17.93 -4.87 -18.84
N GLY A 641 -18.02 -5.39 -17.61
CA GLY A 641 -17.08 -5.08 -16.54
C GLY A 641 -15.74 -5.78 -16.75
N PHE A 642 -15.78 -7.06 -17.12
CA PHE A 642 -14.57 -7.82 -17.44
C PHE A 642 -13.80 -7.19 -18.60
N LEU A 643 -14.52 -6.80 -19.66
CA LEU A 643 -13.94 -6.12 -20.82
C LEU A 643 -13.44 -4.73 -20.44
N GLY A 644 -14.26 -3.92 -19.79
CA GLY A 644 -13.92 -2.54 -19.42
C GLY A 644 -12.74 -2.42 -18.47
N ASN A 645 -12.49 -3.42 -17.62
CA ASN A 645 -11.34 -3.48 -16.71
C ASN A 645 -10.11 -4.20 -17.28
N ALA A 646 -10.18 -4.70 -18.52
CA ALA A 646 -9.05 -5.34 -19.18
C ALA A 646 -7.81 -4.43 -19.26
N ILE A 647 -6.62 -5.03 -19.22
CA ILE A 647 -5.34 -4.30 -19.44
C ILE A 647 -5.38 -3.44 -20.71
N GLY A 648 -6.03 -3.92 -21.78
CA GLY A 648 -6.17 -3.19 -23.04
C GLY A 648 -6.94 -1.87 -22.93
N ASN A 649 -7.83 -1.72 -21.94
CA ASN A 649 -8.51 -0.44 -21.67
C ASN A 649 -7.80 0.39 -20.59
N LEU A 650 -6.71 -0.10 -19.99
CA LEU A 650 -6.04 0.56 -18.88
C LEU A 650 -4.68 1.13 -19.28
N ARG A 651 -4.31 2.26 -18.67
CA ARG A 651 -2.97 2.85 -18.72
C ARG A 651 -2.59 3.35 -17.34
N VAL A 652 -1.32 3.28 -16.99
CA VAL A 652 -0.79 4.07 -15.87
C VAL A 652 -0.68 5.50 -16.32
N TRP A 653 -1.21 6.40 -15.50
CA TRP A 653 -1.28 7.82 -15.81
C TRP A 653 -1.07 8.64 -14.54
N PRO A 654 -0.43 9.83 -14.62
CA PRO A 654 -0.21 10.65 -13.44
C PRO A 654 -1.55 10.95 -12.80
N ALA A 655 -1.66 10.72 -11.49
CA ALA A 655 -2.92 10.93 -10.81
C ALA A 655 -3.39 12.38 -11.01
N ARG A 656 -2.47 13.34 -11.14
CA ARG A 656 -2.75 14.74 -11.47
C ARG A 656 -3.36 14.98 -12.86
N LEU A 657 -3.03 14.17 -13.88
CA LEU A 657 -3.50 14.32 -15.26
C LEU A 657 -4.71 13.44 -15.59
N ASN A 658 -4.83 12.25 -14.99
CA ASN A 658 -6.06 11.40 -15.08
C ASN A 658 -7.31 12.19 -14.71
N ARG A 659 -7.05 13.11 -13.81
CA ARG A 659 -7.95 14.11 -13.31
C ARG A 659 -8.38 15.13 -14.37
N GLU A 660 -7.59 15.56 -15.33
CA GLU A 660 -8.07 16.51 -16.36
C GLU A 660 -9.05 15.83 -17.33
N ASP A 661 -8.80 14.56 -17.66
CA ASP A 661 -9.53 13.82 -18.68
C ASP A 661 -11.00 13.49 -18.29
N GLY A 662 -11.30 13.18 -17.03
CA GLY A 662 -12.68 12.92 -16.59
C GLY A 662 -13.45 11.88 -17.45
N ASN A 663 -14.58 12.29 -18.05
CA ASN A 663 -15.37 11.47 -18.98
C ASN A 663 -15.00 11.73 -20.46
N ALA A 664 -13.84 12.31 -20.73
CA ALA A 664 -13.37 12.54 -22.09
C ALA A 664 -13.28 11.22 -22.85
N SER A 665 -13.69 11.26 -24.12
CA SER A 665 -13.57 10.10 -25.01
C SER A 665 -12.10 9.79 -25.31
N PRO A 666 -11.77 8.55 -25.75
CA PRO A 666 -10.45 8.20 -26.22
C PRO A 666 -9.87 9.19 -27.25
N VAL A 667 -10.68 9.71 -28.16
CA VAL A 667 -10.25 10.76 -29.12
C VAL A 667 -9.66 11.98 -28.42
N ALA A 668 -10.32 12.45 -27.36
CA ALA A 668 -9.84 13.60 -26.60
C ALA A 668 -8.64 13.22 -25.72
N LYS A 669 -8.71 12.11 -24.97
CA LYS A 669 -7.63 11.65 -24.06
C LYS A 669 -6.32 11.32 -24.78
N LEU A 670 -6.40 10.88 -26.04
CA LEU A 670 -5.27 10.42 -26.83
C LEU A 670 -4.87 11.42 -27.93
N GLY A 671 -5.56 12.56 -28.06
CA GLY A 671 -5.26 13.58 -29.07
C GLY A 671 -5.55 13.16 -30.52
N LEU A 672 -6.54 12.31 -30.78
CA LEU A 672 -6.79 11.72 -32.10
C LEU A 672 -7.57 12.62 -33.10
N GLY A 673 -7.72 13.92 -32.79
CA GLY A 673 -8.64 14.83 -33.50
C GLY A 673 -8.02 16.02 -34.26
N GLY A 674 -6.69 16.22 -34.22
CA GLY A 674 -6.02 17.37 -34.84
C GLY A 674 -5.53 17.11 -36.27
N THR A 675 -5.89 18.00 -37.22
CA THR A 675 -5.34 18.02 -38.60
C THR A 675 -3.97 18.70 -38.69
N GLN A 676 -3.36 19.13 -37.57
CA GLN A 676 -2.03 19.73 -37.53
C GLN A 676 -1.11 18.98 -36.57
N GLY A 677 -0.25 18.13 -37.14
CA GLY A 677 1.06 17.80 -36.58
C GLY A 677 1.07 16.80 -35.42
N ARG A 678 1.62 15.62 -35.68
CA ARG A 678 1.94 14.53 -34.74
C ARG A 678 2.93 14.90 -33.60
N GLY A 679 3.13 16.18 -33.29
CA GLY A 679 4.18 16.68 -32.38
C GLY A 679 3.79 16.69 -30.89
N GLN A 680 2.54 17.04 -30.55
CA GLN A 680 1.99 16.95 -29.18
C GLN A 680 1.00 15.79 -29.03
N ASP A 681 0.24 15.47 -30.08
CA ASP A 681 -0.77 14.40 -30.10
C ASP A 681 -0.15 12.98 -29.99
N ALA A 682 1.12 12.80 -30.35
CA ALA A 682 1.82 11.52 -30.19
C ALA A 682 2.13 11.17 -28.73
N PHE A 683 2.11 12.15 -27.82
CA PHE A 683 2.54 11.97 -26.44
C PHE A 683 1.62 11.03 -25.66
N GLY A 684 0.30 11.25 -25.72
CA GLY A 684 -0.69 10.40 -25.05
C GLY A 684 -0.71 8.97 -25.57
N MET A 685 -0.48 8.77 -26.87
CA MET A 685 -0.41 7.45 -27.51
C MET A 685 0.85 6.68 -27.13
N LEU A 686 2.03 7.32 -27.22
CA LEU A 686 3.32 6.71 -26.85
C LEU A 686 3.33 6.28 -25.39
N GLN A 687 2.83 7.15 -24.50
CA GLN A 687 2.71 6.82 -23.08
C GLN A 687 1.71 5.69 -22.85
N SER A 688 0.60 5.66 -23.58
CA SER A 688 -0.42 4.60 -23.45
C SER A 688 -0.08 3.32 -24.23
N ARG A 689 1.08 3.23 -24.91
CA ARG A 689 1.47 2.07 -25.75
C ARG A 689 0.38 1.69 -26.76
N ILE A 690 -0.22 2.69 -27.41
CA ILE A 690 -1.17 2.48 -28.52
C ILE A 690 -0.38 2.63 -29.82
N GLU A 691 -0.23 1.52 -30.54
CA GLU A 691 0.63 1.45 -31.71
C GLU A 691 -0.15 0.93 -32.93
N GLY A 692 -0.01 1.62 -34.07
CA GLY A 692 -0.59 1.21 -35.34
C GLY A 692 -2.00 1.71 -35.61
N ASP A 693 -2.30 1.87 -36.90
CA ASP A 693 -3.53 2.52 -37.38
C ASP A 693 -4.80 1.77 -36.98
N ALA A 694 -4.76 0.44 -36.89
CA ALA A 694 -5.91 -0.38 -36.51
C ALA A 694 -6.39 -0.08 -35.07
N GLN A 695 -5.45 0.02 -34.11
CA GLN A 695 -5.79 0.37 -32.73
C GLN A 695 -6.36 1.78 -32.65
N ILE A 696 -5.72 2.74 -33.33
CA ILE A 696 -6.15 4.14 -33.37
C ILE A 696 -7.57 4.25 -33.91
N MET A 697 -7.85 3.63 -35.06
CA MET A 697 -9.18 3.65 -35.68
C MET A 697 -10.24 2.99 -34.80
N ALA A 698 -9.91 1.89 -34.11
CA ALA A 698 -10.82 1.26 -33.18
C ALA A 698 -11.16 2.18 -31.99
N TRP A 699 -10.18 2.89 -31.41
CA TRP A 699 -10.42 3.87 -30.35
C TRP A 699 -11.21 5.09 -30.80
N ILE A 700 -10.96 5.57 -32.03
CA ILE A 700 -11.75 6.65 -32.64
C ILE A 700 -13.23 6.23 -32.73
N LYS A 701 -13.51 5.05 -33.27
CA LYS A 701 -14.88 4.54 -33.39
C LYS A 701 -15.51 4.24 -32.02
N ALA A 702 -14.76 3.68 -31.07
CA ALA A 702 -15.23 3.40 -29.72
C ALA A 702 -15.59 4.66 -28.93
N SER A 703 -15.03 5.81 -29.30
CA SER A 703 -15.36 7.11 -28.69
C SER A 703 -16.84 7.45 -28.88
N GLY A 704 -17.43 7.09 -30.03
CA GLY A 704 -18.79 7.43 -30.42
C GLY A 704 -18.98 8.92 -30.71
N GLU A 705 -20.16 9.29 -31.23
CA GLU A 705 -20.52 10.67 -31.55
C GLU A 705 -21.92 11.03 -31.02
N GLY A 706 -22.19 12.32 -30.77
CA GLY A 706 -23.53 12.83 -30.43
C GLY A 706 -23.79 13.17 -28.96
N GLN A 707 -25.03 13.58 -28.64
CA GLN A 707 -25.44 13.92 -27.27
C GLN A 707 -25.61 12.67 -26.41
N PHE A 708 -25.15 12.71 -25.16
CA PHE A 708 -25.13 11.56 -24.23
C PHE A 708 -24.30 10.36 -24.75
N VAL A 709 -23.28 10.63 -25.55
CA VAL A 709 -22.34 9.61 -26.04
C VAL A 709 -21.67 8.84 -24.90
N ASP A 710 -21.57 9.39 -23.69
CA ASP A 710 -21.13 8.67 -22.50
C ASP A 710 -22.09 7.55 -22.06
N ARG A 711 -23.31 7.47 -22.61
CA ARG A 711 -24.34 6.53 -22.13
C ARG A 711 -25.14 5.85 -23.24
N ALA A 712 -24.98 6.28 -24.49
CA ALA A 712 -25.66 5.69 -25.64
C ALA A 712 -24.71 4.76 -26.41
N TRP A 713 -25.13 3.51 -26.60
CA TRP A 713 -24.39 2.51 -27.36
C TRP A 713 -25.18 2.02 -28.56
N ASP A 714 -24.54 2.07 -29.72
CA ASP A 714 -24.96 1.32 -30.90
C ASP A 714 -24.03 0.12 -31.13
N ARG A 715 -24.40 -0.72 -32.10
CA ARG A 715 -23.66 -1.95 -32.41
C ARG A 715 -22.25 -1.65 -32.91
N GLU A 716 -22.06 -0.62 -33.73
CA GLU A 716 -20.76 -0.29 -34.31
C GLU A 716 -19.76 0.13 -33.25
N ARG A 717 -20.18 1.01 -32.33
CA ARG A 717 -19.39 1.44 -31.20
C ARG A 717 -19.05 0.30 -30.24
N ALA A 718 -20.01 -0.60 -29.97
CA ALA A 718 -19.78 -1.77 -29.12
C ALA A 718 -18.74 -2.73 -29.73
N ILE A 719 -18.78 -2.94 -31.06
CA ILE A 719 -17.77 -3.72 -31.80
C ILE A 719 -16.41 -3.04 -31.69
N ALA A 720 -16.35 -1.75 -32.00
CA ALA A 720 -15.12 -0.99 -31.95
C ALA A 720 -14.49 -0.98 -30.55
N PHE A 721 -15.31 -0.92 -29.49
CA PHE A 721 -14.83 -0.97 -28.12
C PHE A 721 -14.18 -2.31 -27.77
N GLN A 722 -14.81 -3.44 -28.14
CA GLN A 722 -14.20 -4.75 -27.93
C GLN A 722 -12.93 -4.90 -28.78
N GLU A 723 -12.98 -4.51 -30.07
CA GLU A 723 -11.86 -4.59 -30.99
C GLU A 723 -10.65 -3.78 -30.48
N ALA A 724 -10.87 -2.55 -30.00
CA ALA A 724 -9.80 -1.70 -29.45
C ALA A 724 -9.10 -2.37 -28.26
N ILE A 725 -9.86 -2.99 -27.37
CA ILE A 725 -9.33 -3.69 -26.20
C ILE A 725 -8.59 -4.97 -26.61
N GLU A 726 -9.17 -5.77 -27.51
CA GLU A 726 -8.55 -7.01 -28.00
C GLU A 726 -7.21 -6.72 -28.68
N LEU A 727 -7.19 -5.74 -29.61
CA LEU A 727 -5.98 -5.33 -30.33
C LEU A 727 -4.89 -4.85 -29.37
N ARG A 728 -5.22 -3.95 -28.44
CA ARG A 728 -4.22 -3.43 -27.49
C ARG A 728 -3.76 -4.48 -26.50
N THR A 729 -4.67 -5.30 -25.95
CA THR A 729 -4.29 -6.39 -25.02
C THR A 729 -3.30 -7.35 -25.67
N PHE A 730 -3.56 -7.72 -26.93
CA PHE A 730 -2.69 -8.58 -27.71
C PHE A 730 -1.35 -7.90 -28.01
N ALA A 731 -1.35 -6.64 -28.45
CA ALA A 731 -0.12 -5.89 -28.71
C ALA A 731 0.77 -5.78 -27.45
N LEU A 732 0.18 -5.49 -26.28
CA LEU A 732 0.93 -5.45 -25.02
C LEU A 732 1.51 -6.83 -24.66
N TYR A 733 0.78 -7.92 -24.93
CA TYR A 733 1.29 -9.27 -24.72
C TYR A 733 2.45 -9.59 -25.66
N ASP A 734 2.33 -9.22 -26.93
CA ASP A 734 3.37 -9.40 -27.94
C ASP A 734 4.63 -8.61 -27.59
N SER A 735 4.49 -7.35 -27.14
CA SER A 735 5.60 -6.56 -26.60
C SER A 735 6.23 -7.23 -25.37
N PHE A 736 5.42 -7.72 -24.43
CA PHE A 736 5.92 -8.47 -23.27
C PHE A 736 6.72 -9.71 -23.68
N TYR A 737 6.21 -10.47 -24.65
CA TYR A 737 6.83 -11.69 -25.14
C TYR A 737 8.16 -11.42 -25.87
N SER A 738 8.18 -10.38 -26.71
CA SER A 738 9.33 -9.98 -27.53
C SER A 738 10.39 -9.21 -26.76
N ASP A 739 10.04 -8.21 -25.94
CA ASP A 739 10.97 -7.42 -25.14
C ASP A 739 11.78 -8.29 -24.17
N LEU A 740 11.16 -9.35 -23.64
CA LEU A 740 11.81 -10.32 -22.75
C LEU A 740 12.43 -11.49 -23.52
N GLN A 741 12.38 -11.51 -24.85
CA GLN A 741 13.03 -12.52 -25.71
C GLN A 741 12.62 -13.96 -25.37
N PHE A 742 11.33 -14.22 -25.14
CA PHE A 742 10.86 -15.57 -24.85
C PHE A 742 10.96 -16.52 -26.06
N ALA A 743 10.95 -15.99 -27.29
CA ALA A 743 11.16 -16.78 -28.50
C ALA A 743 12.54 -17.47 -28.50
N ASP A 744 13.59 -16.72 -28.17
CA ASP A 744 14.97 -17.22 -28.11
C ASP A 744 15.09 -18.30 -27.03
N LEU A 745 14.49 -18.06 -25.87
CA LEU A 745 14.45 -19.02 -24.76
C LEU A 745 13.82 -20.36 -25.18
N GLN A 746 12.72 -20.32 -25.93
CA GLN A 746 12.03 -21.51 -26.42
C GLN A 746 12.82 -22.23 -27.53
N ALA A 747 13.48 -21.49 -28.42
CA ALA A 747 14.30 -22.06 -29.47
C ALA A 747 15.52 -22.83 -28.92
N GLU A 748 16.15 -22.30 -27.88
CA GLU A 748 17.28 -22.95 -27.23
C GLU A 748 16.86 -24.21 -26.44
N LEU A 749 15.73 -24.17 -25.71
CA LEU A 749 15.15 -25.35 -25.04
C LEU A 749 14.91 -26.51 -26.02
N ASN A 750 14.36 -26.21 -27.19
CA ASN A 750 14.11 -27.19 -28.24
C ASN A 750 15.38 -27.75 -28.89
N THR A 751 16.50 -27.03 -28.78
CA THR A 751 17.81 -27.44 -29.34
C THR A 751 18.55 -28.35 -28.37
N GLU A 752 18.52 -28.08 -27.07
CA GLU A 752 19.09 -28.95 -26.03
C GLU A 752 18.37 -30.31 -25.96
N MET A 753 17.03 -30.33 -26.12
CA MET A 753 16.26 -31.58 -26.18
C MET A 753 16.54 -32.46 -27.42
N LYS A 754 17.14 -31.90 -28.47
CA LYS A 754 17.55 -32.67 -29.67
C LYS A 754 18.99 -33.21 -29.56
N GLN A 755 19.75 -32.76 -28.57
CA GLN A 755 21.14 -33.16 -28.33
C GLN A 755 21.29 -34.19 -27.19
N VAL A 756 20.21 -34.43 -26.43
CA VAL A 756 20.04 -35.55 -25.49
C VAL A 756 19.28 -36.67 -26.20
#